data_AF-A0A2D2M298-F1
#
_entry.id   AF-A0A2D2M298-F1
#
_cell.length_a   1.000
_cell.length_b   1.000
_cell.length_c   1.000
_cell.angle_alpha   90.00
_cell.angle_beta   90.00
_cell.angle_gamma   90.00
#
_symmetry.space_group_name_H-M   'P 1'
#
loop_
_entity.id
_entity.type
_entity.pdbx_description
1 polymer ?
#
loop_
_entity_poly.entity_id
_entity_poly.type
_entity_poly.pdbx_seq_one_letter_code
_entity_poly.pdbx_strand_id
1 'polypeptide(L)'
;MSRTFTDLLPMPLDAQQLSALRPLSEIHDLLILLDRWVERGWLRALDRAFVAFLGELDGRADPRVLLAAALASHQLGHGHVCLDVGETLAEPDFALSLPPEGDLLAGPVLLPSQLLEHLDQATWCAILSSSALVAHAGNDAQTDRPLVLCGQRLYLRRYWGYERQVDSALRQRLAQQEVAAVDLRARLDQLFESGAPAGQVDWQKLACALATRAGFSIITGGPGTGKTTTVVRLLALLQAPAVDMGRPLRIRLAAPTGKAAARLTESIGQQVQQLAVSETVREHIPTEVSTVHRLLGSRPGSRHFRHHSGNPLPLDVLVVDEASMIDLEMMANLLAALPHHARLILLGDKDQLASVEAGAVLGDLCRDAEAGCYSPQTQRWLEQVSGEQLADSGLQPGSAEQHALAQQVVMLRHSRRFGEGSGIGQLARLVNAQQAEPARALLATATHADLYLLSLRSEQDRALDRLLLDGIGRGESDAKGYRYYLQVMGSERPPENAPLDDPRWGNWALAVLRAFETFQLLCAVRKGPWGVEGLNLRATQALSRAGLIDSDAVWYEGRPVLMTRNDYGLGLMNGDIGIALRLPEGGSGGKQVLRVAFPRSDGKGGVRFVLPSRLSDVETVYAMTVHKSQGSEFAHTALILPDALNPVLTKELIYTGITRAKHWFSLIEPRQGVFQEAVRRKVKRLSGLMLDQT
;
A
#
# COMPACT_ATOMS: atom_id res chain seq x y z
N MET A 1 28.03 17.54 43.17
CA MET A 1 26.56 17.50 43.32
C MET A 1 26.01 16.69 42.16
N SER A 2 25.36 15.57 42.46
CA SER A 2 24.78 14.62 41.51
C SER A 2 23.53 15.24 40.88
N ARG A 3 23.57 15.59 39.58
CA ARG A 3 22.36 15.93 38.82
C ARG A 3 21.67 14.63 38.42
N THR A 4 20.41 14.49 38.79
CA THR A 4 19.57 13.34 38.43
C THR A 4 18.90 13.56 37.07
N PHE A 5 18.51 12.48 36.38
CA PHE A 5 17.84 12.53 35.08
C PHE A 5 16.52 13.34 35.11
N THR A 6 15.89 13.44 36.28
CA THR A 6 14.73 14.29 36.57
C THR A 6 15.02 15.79 36.46
N ASP A 7 16.27 16.22 36.64
CA ASP A 7 16.68 17.63 36.54
C ASP A 7 16.91 18.06 35.08
N LEU A 8 16.82 17.14 34.12
CA LEU A 8 16.90 17.39 32.68
C LEU A 8 15.53 17.43 32.01
N LEU A 9 14.43 17.19 32.75
CA LEU A 9 13.08 17.36 32.26
C LEU A 9 12.64 18.82 32.47
N PRO A 10 12.07 19.51 31.46
CA PRO A 10 11.55 20.86 31.65
C PRO A 10 10.44 20.86 32.71
N MET A 11 10.49 21.81 33.64
CA MET A 11 9.37 22.05 34.57
C MET A 11 8.08 22.32 33.78
N PRO A 12 6.91 21.81 34.20
CA PRO A 12 5.63 22.22 33.63
C PRO A 12 5.45 23.74 33.82
N LEU A 13 5.23 24.47 32.73
CA LEU A 13 4.95 25.91 32.73
C LEU A 13 3.47 26.10 33.05
N ASP A 14 3.14 27.05 33.91
CA ASP A 14 1.75 27.34 34.29
C ASP A 14 0.94 27.95 33.13
N ALA A 15 -0.39 27.85 33.19
CA ALA A 15 -1.34 28.42 32.21
C ALA A 15 -1.06 29.89 31.84
N GLN A 16 -0.66 30.69 32.83
CA GLN A 16 -0.36 32.11 32.68
C GLN A 16 0.95 32.37 31.93
N GLN A 17 1.89 31.43 31.95
CA GLN A 17 3.16 31.56 31.22
C GLN A 17 2.98 31.24 29.73
N LEU A 18 2.05 30.34 29.39
CA LEU A 18 1.70 30.04 27.99
C LEU A 18 1.05 31.21 27.26
N SER A 19 0.21 32.01 27.94
CA SER A 19 -0.37 33.22 27.35
C SER A 19 0.64 34.37 27.17
N ALA A 20 1.83 34.26 27.79
CA ALA A 20 2.89 35.25 27.65
C ALA A 20 3.84 34.94 26.47
N LEU A 21 3.84 33.70 25.97
CA LEU A 21 4.68 33.31 24.84
C LEU A 21 4.29 34.07 23.58
N ARG A 22 5.29 34.50 22.80
CA ARG A 22 5.14 35.13 21.48
C ARG A 22 5.78 34.25 20.39
N PRO A 23 5.26 33.04 20.15
CA PRO A 23 5.88 32.06 19.25
C PRO A 23 5.95 32.49 17.78
N LEU A 24 5.15 33.48 17.36
CA LEU A 24 5.24 34.06 16.00
C LEU A 24 6.27 35.18 15.88
N SER A 25 6.82 35.67 17.00
CA SER A 25 7.73 36.82 17.05
C SER A 25 9.11 36.48 17.63
N GLU A 26 9.21 35.45 18.47
CA GLU A 26 10.47 35.01 19.09
C GLU A 26 10.75 33.51 18.87
N ILE A 27 11.97 33.19 18.42
CA ILE A 27 12.39 31.81 18.14
C ILE A 27 12.41 30.96 19.42
N HIS A 28 12.84 31.53 20.55
CA HIS A 28 12.90 30.82 21.83
C HIS A 28 11.51 30.35 22.28
N ASP A 29 10.53 31.24 22.22
CA ASP A 29 9.13 30.94 22.56
C ASP A 29 8.51 29.90 21.63
N LEU A 30 8.85 29.95 20.33
CA LEU A 30 8.44 28.93 19.38
C LEU A 30 9.00 27.55 19.76
N LEU A 31 10.29 27.46 20.10
CA LEU A 31 10.90 26.18 20.48
C LEU A 31 10.28 25.60 21.77
N ILE A 32 9.95 26.44 22.75
CA ILE A 32 9.23 26.03 23.96
C ILE A 32 7.85 25.46 23.60
N LEU A 33 7.11 26.10 22.70
CA LEU A 33 5.80 25.62 22.23
C LEU A 33 5.94 24.26 21.52
N LEU A 34 6.92 24.11 20.63
CA LEU A 34 7.15 22.85 19.92
C LEU A 34 7.55 21.72 20.89
N ASP A 35 8.35 22.00 21.91
CA ASP A 35 8.69 21.01 22.95
C ASP A 35 7.42 20.50 23.67
N ARG A 36 6.44 21.38 23.95
CA ARG A 36 5.14 20.97 24.51
C ARG A 36 4.33 20.11 23.55
N TRP A 37 4.31 20.45 22.26
CA TRP A 37 3.64 19.61 21.26
C TRP A 37 4.30 18.24 21.13
N VAL A 38 5.63 18.15 21.28
CA VAL A 38 6.35 16.86 21.31
C VAL A 38 6.03 16.07 22.59
N GLU A 39 6.02 16.70 23.76
CA GLU A 39 5.65 16.05 25.03
C GLU A 39 4.23 15.45 25.00
N ARG A 40 3.32 16.10 24.27
CA ARG A 40 1.95 15.62 24.06
C ARG A 40 1.81 14.60 22.92
N GLY A 41 2.88 14.34 22.18
CA GLY A 41 2.86 13.46 21.02
C GLY A 41 2.12 14.04 19.81
N TRP A 42 1.89 15.35 19.77
CA TRP A 42 1.32 16.05 18.61
C TRP A 42 2.35 16.15 17.48
N LEU A 43 3.60 16.47 17.83
CA LEU A 43 4.74 16.48 16.90
C LEU A 43 5.77 15.41 17.26
N ARG A 44 6.58 15.01 16.28
CA ARG A 44 7.73 14.12 16.54
C ARG A 44 8.90 14.96 17.02
N ALA A 45 9.78 14.36 17.82
CA ALA A 45 11.04 14.98 18.23
C ALA A 45 11.90 15.44 17.02
N LEU A 46 11.76 14.74 15.88
CA LEU A 46 12.40 15.11 14.62
C LEU A 46 11.91 16.47 14.09
N ASP A 47 10.61 16.74 14.14
CA ASP A 47 10.02 17.97 13.61
C ASP A 47 10.55 19.19 14.39
N ARG A 48 10.65 19.07 15.72
CA ARG A 48 11.27 20.09 16.57
C ARG A 48 12.76 20.24 16.29
N ALA A 49 13.52 19.14 16.25
CA ALA A 49 14.96 19.18 16.04
C ALA A 49 15.32 19.82 14.67
N PHE A 50 14.51 19.55 13.64
CA PHE A 50 14.65 20.18 12.33
C PHE A 50 14.51 21.70 12.41
N VAL A 51 13.51 22.21 13.15
CA VAL A 51 13.29 23.65 13.32
C VAL A 51 14.42 24.31 14.10
N ALA A 52 14.91 23.66 15.17
CA ALA A 52 16.06 24.15 15.93
C ALA A 52 17.30 24.30 15.02
N PHE A 53 17.58 23.29 14.19
CA PHE A 53 18.66 23.34 13.21
C PHE A 53 18.49 24.47 12.18
N LEU A 54 17.27 24.73 11.70
CA LEU A 54 17.02 25.87 10.80
C LEU A 54 17.26 27.22 11.48
N GLY A 55 16.91 27.35 12.76
CA GLY A 55 17.19 28.54 13.56
C GLY A 55 18.69 28.74 13.83
N GLU A 56 19.47 27.67 13.93
CA GLU A 56 20.94 27.75 14.01
C GLU A 56 21.57 28.19 12.67
N LEU A 57 21.01 27.73 11.54
CA LEU A 57 21.46 28.12 10.20
C LEU A 57 21.19 29.60 9.90
N ASP A 58 20.03 30.11 10.33
CA ASP A 58 19.66 31.52 10.20
C ASP A 58 19.11 32.05 11.53
N GLY A 59 20.00 32.60 12.36
CA GLY A 59 19.62 33.20 13.65
C GLY A 59 18.75 34.46 13.55
N ARG A 60 18.46 34.95 12.33
CA ARG A 60 17.52 36.05 12.06
C ARG A 60 16.26 35.56 11.35
N ALA A 61 16.06 34.24 11.23
CA ALA A 61 14.88 33.68 10.61
C ALA A 61 13.61 34.16 11.33
N ASP A 62 12.61 34.57 10.55
CA ASP A 62 11.30 34.90 11.09
C ASP A 62 10.66 33.61 11.68
N PRO A 63 10.18 33.63 12.94
CA PRO A 63 9.58 32.45 13.57
C PRO A 63 8.40 31.87 12.80
N ARG A 64 7.69 32.66 11.99
CA ARG A 64 6.61 32.17 11.11
C ARG A 64 7.12 31.27 9.99
N VAL A 65 8.37 31.44 9.55
CA VAL A 65 9.04 30.54 8.60
C VAL A 65 9.40 29.23 9.29
N LEU A 66 9.94 29.32 10.50
CA LEU A 66 10.30 28.17 11.32
C LEU A 66 9.07 27.33 11.71
N LEU A 67 7.96 27.98 12.04
CA LEU A 67 6.67 27.32 12.27
C LEU A 67 6.20 26.59 11.00
N ALA A 68 6.21 27.25 9.85
CA ALA A 68 5.82 26.61 8.58
C ALA A 68 6.72 25.40 8.25
N ALA A 69 8.01 25.47 8.57
CA ALA A 69 8.94 24.35 8.44
C ALA A 69 8.60 23.18 9.36
N ALA A 70 8.22 23.46 10.62
CA ALA A 70 7.74 22.48 11.58
C ALA A 70 6.51 21.75 11.05
N LEU A 71 5.52 22.52 10.56
CA LEU A 71 4.26 21.99 10.03
C LEU A 71 4.49 21.22 8.72
N ALA A 72 5.39 21.67 7.84
CA ALA A 72 5.75 20.92 6.64
C ALA A 72 6.44 19.59 6.96
N SER A 73 7.32 19.57 7.97
CA SER A 73 7.93 18.33 8.46
C SER A 73 6.90 17.39 9.08
N HIS A 74 5.97 17.91 9.87
CA HIS A 74 4.86 17.17 10.46
C HIS A 74 3.99 16.52 9.38
N GLN A 75 3.52 17.33 8.42
CA GLN A 75 2.70 16.87 7.30
C GLN A 75 3.38 15.77 6.48
N LEU A 76 4.69 15.89 6.29
CA LEU A 76 5.49 14.83 5.68
C LEU A 76 5.43 13.52 6.47
N GLY A 77 5.47 13.59 7.80
CA GLY A 77 5.26 12.43 8.67
C GLY A 77 3.89 11.77 8.56
N HIS A 78 2.87 12.54 8.15
CA HIS A 78 1.52 12.07 7.86
C HIS A 78 1.32 11.65 6.40
N GLY A 79 2.38 11.69 5.59
CA GLY A 79 2.39 11.20 4.22
C GLY A 79 2.07 12.25 3.15
N HIS A 80 1.94 13.53 3.51
CA HIS A 80 1.81 14.65 2.57
C HIS A 80 3.17 15.03 1.99
N VAL A 81 3.25 15.43 0.72
CA VAL A 81 4.52 15.85 0.10
C VAL A 81 4.88 17.29 0.45
N CYS A 82 3.85 18.10 0.74
CA CYS A 82 3.96 19.51 1.04
C CYS A 82 2.93 19.96 2.08
N LEU A 83 3.18 21.12 2.65
CA LEU A 83 2.21 21.91 3.40
C LEU A 83 1.48 22.85 2.43
N ASP A 84 0.16 22.74 2.30
CA ASP A 84 -0.65 23.75 1.63
C ASP A 84 -1.03 24.85 2.63
N VAL A 85 -0.48 26.04 2.46
CA VAL A 85 -0.68 27.18 3.39
C VAL A 85 -2.14 27.62 3.42
N GLY A 86 -2.84 27.57 2.27
CA GLY A 86 -4.24 27.97 2.18
C GLY A 86 -5.17 27.01 2.93
N GLU A 87 -5.05 25.70 2.67
CA GLU A 87 -5.87 24.68 3.36
C GLU A 87 -5.55 24.66 4.87
N THR A 88 -4.28 24.84 5.24
CA THR A 88 -3.86 24.87 6.65
C THR A 88 -4.42 26.09 7.39
N LEU A 89 -4.52 27.26 6.76
CA LEU A 89 -5.14 28.42 7.40
C LEU A 89 -6.67 28.33 7.47
N ALA A 90 -7.31 27.70 6.48
CA ALA A 90 -8.76 27.57 6.43
C ALA A 90 -9.29 26.59 7.49
N GLU A 91 -8.65 25.42 7.63
CA GLU A 91 -9.02 24.39 8.61
C GLU A 91 -7.78 23.82 9.32
N PRO A 92 -7.11 24.59 10.20
CA PRO A 92 -5.84 24.18 10.83
C PRO A 92 -5.87 22.81 11.49
N ASP A 93 -6.89 22.57 12.30
CA ASP A 93 -6.97 21.38 13.13
C ASP A 93 -7.24 20.12 12.29
N PHE A 94 -8.03 20.26 11.22
CA PHE A 94 -8.30 19.18 10.27
C PHE A 94 -7.10 18.92 9.35
N ALA A 95 -6.52 19.99 8.78
CA ALA A 95 -5.39 19.90 7.87
C ALA A 95 -4.18 19.25 8.54
N LEU A 96 -3.87 19.62 9.78
CA LEU A 96 -2.73 19.09 10.54
C LEU A 96 -3.05 17.80 11.30
N SER A 97 -4.32 17.42 11.40
CA SER A 97 -4.80 16.36 12.31
C SER A 97 -4.36 16.58 13.76
N LEU A 98 -4.39 17.84 14.21
CA LEU A 98 -3.98 18.28 15.53
C LEU A 98 -5.10 19.07 16.23
N PRO A 99 -5.39 18.84 17.52
CA PRO A 99 -4.84 17.78 18.36
C PRO A 99 -5.33 16.38 17.90
N PRO A 100 -4.52 15.32 18.10
CA PRO A 100 -4.96 13.96 17.78
C PRO A 100 -6.19 13.56 18.62
N GLU A 101 -7.12 12.80 18.02
CA GLU A 101 -8.30 12.27 18.72
C GLU A 101 -7.86 11.45 19.94
N GLY A 102 -8.26 11.88 21.15
CA GLY A 102 -7.89 11.22 22.41
C GLY A 102 -6.68 11.79 23.14
N ASP A 103 -6.34 13.08 22.95
CA ASP A 103 -5.41 13.77 23.87
C ASP A 103 -5.97 13.74 25.30
N LEU A 104 -5.38 12.89 26.14
CA LEU A 104 -5.76 12.65 27.53
C LEU A 104 -4.98 13.56 28.50
N LEU A 105 -4.01 14.35 28.03
CA LEU A 105 -3.16 15.16 28.89
C LEU A 105 -3.89 16.47 29.26
N ALA A 106 -4.30 16.55 30.53
CA ALA A 106 -4.90 17.76 31.09
C ALA A 106 -3.86 18.89 31.21
N GLY A 107 -4.13 20.03 30.57
CA GLY A 107 -3.38 21.27 30.74
C GLY A 107 -3.58 22.26 29.58
N PRO A 108 -3.43 23.57 29.82
CA PRO A 108 -3.54 24.57 28.75
C PRO A 108 -2.39 24.42 27.76
N VAL A 109 -2.68 24.45 26.46
CA VAL A 109 -1.70 24.63 25.37
C VAL A 109 -2.36 25.46 24.29
N LEU A 110 -1.54 26.25 23.61
CA LEU A 110 -1.94 27.00 22.44
C LEU A 110 -2.17 26.05 21.25
N LEU A 111 -3.40 26.00 20.75
CA LEU A 111 -3.78 25.16 19.60
C LEU A 111 -3.21 25.73 18.29
N PRO A 112 -2.98 24.89 17.26
CA PRO A 112 -2.63 25.38 15.93
C PRO A 112 -3.67 26.36 15.38
N SER A 113 -4.97 26.09 15.56
CA SER A 113 -6.04 27.03 15.18
C SER A 113 -5.92 28.40 15.85
N GLN A 114 -5.60 28.45 17.13
CA GLN A 114 -5.38 29.70 17.87
C GLN A 114 -4.11 30.43 17.44
N LEU A 115 -3.05 29.68 17.11
CA LEU A 115 -1.79 30.25 16.64
C LEU A 115 -1.92 30.86 15.24
N LEU A 116 -2.70 30.23 14.37
CA LEU A 116 -2.83 30.59 12.96
C LEU A 116 -3.98 31.57 12.69
N GLU A 117 -4.89 31.80 13.64
CA GLU A 117 -6.11 32.63 13.50
C GLU A 117 -5.85 34.02 12.91
N HIS A 118 -4.70 34.63 13.25
CA HIS A 118 -4.35 35.99 12.83
C HIS A 118 -3.39 36.06 11.63
N LEU A 119 -3.08 34.92 11.00
CA LEU A 119 -2.23 34.88 9.82
C LEU A 119 -3.09 34.87 8.56
N ASP A 120 -2.86 35.84 7.67
CA ASP A 120 -3.43 35.83 6.33
C ASP A 120 -2.50 35.09 5.35
N GLN A 121 -3.10 34.39 4.40
CA GLN A 121 -2.39 33.57 3.42
C GLN A 121 -1.36 34.38 2.61
N ALA A 122 -1.75 35.57 2.14
CA ALA A 122 -0.91 36.40 1.29
C ALA A 122 0.35 36.88 2.03
N THR A 123 0.19 37.40 3.25
CA THR A 123 1.31 37.86 4.07
C THR A 123 2.19 36.69 4.49
N TRP A 124 1.63 35.54 4.87
CA TRP A 124 2.45 34.39 5.26
C TRP A 124 3.28 33.88 4.07
N CYS A 125 2.70 33.75 2.88
CA CYS A 125 3.44 33.43 1.66
C CYS A 125 4.53 34.47 1.33
N ALA A 126 4.28 35.76 1.56
CA ALA A 126 5.28 36.82 1.35
C ALA A 126 6.44 36.73 2.35
N ILE A 127 6.16 36.41 3.62
CA ILE A 127 7.19 36.17 4.65
C ILE A 127 8.03 34.95 4.27
N LEU A 128 7.40 33.85 3.88
CA LEU A 128 8.10 32.65 3.42
C LEU A 128 9.01 32.97 2.23
N SER A 129 8.48 33.69 1.24
CA SER A 129 9.20 34.10 0.03
C SER A 129 10.44 34.95 0.30
N SER A 130 10.39 35.83 1.31
CA SER A 130 11.50 36.74 1.63
C SER A 130 12.61 36.10 2.47
N SER A 131 12.39 34.90 3.01
CA SER A 131 13.36 34.19 3.85
C SER A 131 14.58 33.68 3.06
N ALA A 132 15.75 33.68 3.69
CA ALA A 132 16.95 33.03 3.16
C ALA A 132 16.85 31.48 3.19
N LEU A 133 15.93 30.92 3.99
CA LEU A 133 15.75 29.47 4.13
C LEU A 133 14.81 28.86 3.07
N VAL A 134 14.07 29.69 2.33
CA VAL A 134 13.03 29.26 1.40
C VAL A 134 13.39 29.71 -0.01
N ALA A 135 13.43 28.79 -0.96
CA ALA A 135 13.57 29.16 -2.38
C ALA A 135 12.23 29.29 -3.07
N HIS A 136 12.22 30.05 -4.15
CA HIS A 136 11.11 30.07 -5.10
C HIS A 136 11.23 28.92 -6.10
N ALA A 137 10.14 28.21 -6.33
CA ALA A 137 10.06 27.23 -7.41
C ALA A 137 10.40 27.90 -8.76
N GLY A 138 11.30 27.27 -9.52
CA GLY A 138 11.79 27.78 -10.81
C GLY A 138 12.99 28.73 -10.72
N ASN A 139 13.51 29.04 -9.53
CA ASN A 139 14.75 29.79 -9.37
C ASN A 139 15.94 28.87 -9.12
N ASP A 140 16.63 28.48 -10.20
CA ASP A 140 17.78 27.56 -10.16
C ASP A 140 19.03 28.15 -9.47
N ALA A 141 19.04 29.44 -9.16
CA ALA A 141 20.14 30.05 -8.39
C ALA A 141 20.05 29.75 -6.89
N GLN A 142 18.87 29.36 -6.38
CA GLN A 142 18.61 29.15 -4.94
C GLN A 142 18.66 27.66 -4.58
N THR A 143 19.74 26.97 -4.93
CA THR A 143 19.85 25.50 -4.78
C THR A 143 20.18 25.02 -3.36
N ASP A 144 20.76 25.90 -2.55
CA ASP A 144 21.25 25.66 -1.18
C ASP A 144 20.17 25.77 -0.10
N ARG A 145 19.01 26.36 -0.41
CA ARG A 145 17.94 26.61 0.57
C ARG A 145 17.16 25.34 0.93
N PRO A 146 16.95 25.03 2.22
CA PRO A 146 16.32 23.77 2.65
C PRO A 146 14.83 23.63 2.28
N LEU A 147 14.11 24.74 2.10
CA LEU A 147 12.69 24.76 1.79
C LEU A 147 12.43 25.31 0.38
N VAL A 148 11.29 24.94 -0.21
CA VAL A 148 10.86 25.44 -1.53
C VAL A 148 9.39 25.84 -1.46
N LEU A 149 9.06 27.06 -1.90
CA LEU A 149 7.70 27.55 -2.03
C LEU A 149 7.29 27.54 -3.51
N CYS A 150 6.21 26.83 -3.82
CA CYS A 150 5.59 26.76 -5.15
C CYS A 150 4.12 27.18 -5.04
N GLY A 151 3.79 28.41 -5.47
CA GLY A 151 2.48 29.00 -5.22
C GLY A 151 2.24 29.12 -3.71
N GLN A 152 1.20 28.44 -3.20
CA GLN A 152 0.87 28.37 -1.77
C GLN A 152 1.38 27.12 -1.05
N ARG A 153 2.19 26.29 -1.72
CA ARG A 153 2.67 25.01 -1.19
C ARG A 153 4.13 25.11 -0.76
N LEU A 154 4.41 24.79 0.49
CA LEU A 154 5.75 24.75 1.07
C LEU A 154 6.24 23.29 1.14
N TYR A 155 7.43 23.06 0.62
CA TYR A 155 8.05 21.74 0.53
C TYR A 155 9.37 21.71 1.29
N LEU A 156 9.72 20.54 1.82
CA LEU A 156 11.13 20.20 2.03
C LEU A 156 11.79 19.99 0.66
N ARG A 157 12.93 20.63 0.41
CA ARG A 157 13.59 20.65 -0.92
C ARG A 157 13.75 19.28 -1.55
N ARG A 158 14.09 18.26 -0.75
CA ARG A 158 14.25 16.89 -1.23
C ARG A 158 13.00 16.36 -1.92
N TYR A 159 11.83 16.56 -1.31
CA TYR A 159 10.55 16.07 -1.82
C TYR A 159 10.06 16.88 -3.02
N TRP A 160 10.30 18.20 -3.02
CA TRP A 160 10.10 19.02 -4.21
C TRP A 160 10.95 18.52 -5.40
N GLY A 161 12.22 18.19 -5.14
CA GLY A 161 13.12 17.60 -6.14
C GLY A 161 12.63 16.27 -6.69
N TYR A 162 12.17 15.36 -5.81
CA TYR A 162 11.56 14.10 -6.23
C TYR A 162 10.32 14.32 -7.11
N GLU A 163 9.45 15.25 -6.73
CA GLU A 163 8.25 15.57 -7.51
C GLU A 163 8.58 16.10 -8.91
N ARG A 164 9.52 17.06 -9.02
CA ARG A 164 9.96 17.59 -10.31
C ARG A 164 10.65 16.54 -11.17
N GLN A 165 11.42 15.65 -10.55
CA GLN A 165 12.06 14.54 -11.24
C GLN A 165 11.03 13.56 -11.81
N VAL A 166 10.00 13.21 -11.05
CA VAL A 166 8.90 12.35 -11.51
C VAL A 166 8.13 13.02 -12.64
N ASP A 167 7.72 14.29 -12.47
CA ASP A 167 7.00 15.06 -13.49
C ASP A 167 7.78 15.12 -14.81
N SER A 168 9.06 15.53 -14.77
CA SER A 168 9.92 15.62 -15.95
C SER A 168 10.10 14.27 -16.65
N ALA A 169 10.40 13.21 -15.89
CA ALA A 169 10.66 11.88 -16.43
C ALA A 169 9.41 11.23 -17.05
N LEU A 170 8.21 11.52 -16.52
CA LEU A 170 6.95 11.05 -17.08
C LEU A 170 6.55 11.84 -18.32
N ARG A 171 6.67 13.18 -18.33
CA ARG A 171 6.41 14.01 -19.52
C ARG A 171 7.27 13.60 -20.71
N GLN A 172 8.55 13.32 -20.48
CA GLN A 172 9.45 12.83 -21.53
C GLN A 172 8.98 11.51 -22.14
N ARG A 173 8.49 10.57 -21.33
CA ARG A 173 8.00 9.26 -21.80
C ARG A 173 6.61 9.34 -22.44
N LEU A 174 5.75 10.23 -21.97
CA LEU A 174 4.46 10.51 -22.60
C LEU A 174 4.64 11.10 -24.01
N ALA A 175 5.70 11.89 -24.22
CA ALA A 175 6.02 12.45 -25.53
C ALA A 175 6.64 11.41 -26.50
N GLN A 176 7.15 10.29 -26.00
CA GLN A 176 7.69 9.20 -26.84
C GLN A 176 6.55 8.36 -27.41
N GLN A 177 6.32 8.49 -28.71
CA GLN A 177 5.41 7.61 -29.45
C GLN A 177 6.15 6.41 -30.02
N GLU A 178 5.53 5.26 -29.89
CA GLU A 178 6.02 3.98 -30.37
C GLU A 178 5.29 3.61 -31.66
N VAL A 179 6.02 3.03 -32.61
CA VAL A 179 5.41 2.55 -33.85
C VAL A 179 4.70 1.24 -33.55
N ALA A 180 3.36 1.26 -33.61
CA ALA A 180 2.57 0.06 -33.46
C ALA A 180 2.92 -0.96 -34.55
N ALA A 181 2.97 -2.25 -34.17
CA ALA A 181 3.17 -3.33 -35.11
C ALA A 181 2.02 -3.34 -36.14
N VAL A 182 2.35 -3.61 -37.42
CA VAL A 182 1.38 -3.59 -38.52
C VAL A 182 0.27 -4.65 -38.31
N ASP A 183 0.58 -5.74 -37.62
CA ASP A 183 -0.30 -6.86 -37.31
C ASP A 183 -0.91 -6.79 -35.89
N LEU A 184 -0.84 -5.65 -35.21
CA LEU A 184 -1.29 -5.47 -33.83
C LEU A 184 -2.73 -5.98 -33.60
N ARG A 185 -3.65 -5.67 -34.52
CA ARG A 185 -5.05 -6.12 -34.43
C ARG A 185 -5.17 -7.64 -34.45
N ALA A 186 -4.50 -8.30 -35.40
CA ALA A 186 -4.56 -9.75 -35.51
C ALA A 186 -4.01 -10.45 -34.25
N ARG A 187 -2.93 -9.92 -33.67
CA ARG A 187 -2.36 -10.43 -32.41
C ARG A 187 -3.28 -10.18 -31.21
N LEU A 188 -3.92 -9.02 -31.15
CA LEU A 188 -4.93 -8.73 -30.13
C LEU A 188 -6.13 -9.67 -30.26
N ASP A 189 -6.63 -9.92 -31.47
CA ASP A 189 -7.73 -10.84 -31.71
C ASP A 189 -7.36 -12.26 -31.26
N GLN A 190 -6.17 -12.76 -31.62
CA GLN A 190 -5.65 -14.07 -31.20
C GLN A 190 -5.52 -14.20 -29.67
N LEU A 191 -4.99 -13.18 -28.98
CA LEU A 191 -4.77 -13.23 -27.53
C LEU A 191 -6.08 -13.08 -26.73
N PHE A 192 -7.13 -12.57 -27.35
CA PHE A 192 -8.42 -12.26 -26.73
C PHE A 192 -9.61 -12.97 -27.41
N GLU A 193 -9.39 -14.10 -28.10
CA GLU A 193 -10.47 -14.88 -28.77
C GLU A 193 -11.61 -15.28 -27.81
N SER A 194 -11.31 -15.46 -26.53
CA SER A 194 -12.29 -15.70 -25.44
C SER A 194 -12.60 -14.42 -24.64
N GLY A 195 -12.70 -13.28 -25.33
CA GLY A 195 -12.80 -11.93 -24.77
C GLY A 195 -14.09 -11.65 -23.99
N ALA A 196 -14.35 -10.37 -23.72
CA ALA A 196 -15.56 -9.93 -23.00
C ALA A 196 -16.87 -10.48 -23.63
N PRO A 197 -17.96 -10.62 -22.84
CA PRO A 197 -19.26 -11.05 -23.36
C PRO A 197 -19.72 -10.19 -24.54
N ALA A 198 -20.46 -10.78 -25.48
CA ALA A 198 -20.95 -10.08 -26.66
C ALA A 198 -21.72 -8.79 -26.27
N GLY A 199 -21.29 -7.66 -26.82
CA GLY A 199 -21.85 -6.33 -26.54
C GLY A 199 -21.19 -5.57 -25.38
N GLN A 200 -20.16 -6.11 -24.72
CA GLN A 200 -19.35 -5.39 -23.74
C GLN A 200 -17.94 -5.13 -24.27
N VAL A 201 -17.40 -3.95 -23.94
CA VAL A 201 -16.05 -3.56 -24.29
C VAL A 201 -15.02 -4.38 -23.51
N ASP A 202 -14.07 -5.02 -24.21
CA ASP A 202 -12.95 -5.68 -23.57
C ASP A 202 -11.86 -4.67 -23.12
N TRP A 203 -12.01 -4.15 -21.91
CA TRP A 203 -11.05 -3.22 -21.30
C TRP A 203 -9.63 -3.79 -21.16
N GLN A 204 -9.48 -5.12 -21.05
CA GLN A 204 -8.16 -5.74 -20.99
C GLN A 204 -7.47 -5.69 -22.36
N LYS A 205 -8.23 -5.89 -23.44
CA LYS A 205 -7.76 -5.74 -24.83
C LYS A 205 -7.33 -4.30 -25.11
N LEU A 206 -8.14 -3.33 -24.69
CA LEU A 206 -7.79 -1.90 -24.80
C LEU A 206 -6.55 -1.53 -24.00
N ALA A 207 -6.41 -2.05 -22.77
CA ALA A 207 -5.22 -1.83 -21.94
C ALA A 207 -3.95 -2.34 -22.64
N CYS A 208 -3.99 -3.53 -23.22
CA CYS A 208 -2.87 -4.07 -23.99
C CYS A 208 -2.54 -3.20 -25.21
N ALA A 209 -3.56 -2.81 -25.98
CA ALA A 209 -3.36 -1.95 -27.15
C ALA A 209 -2.71 -0.62 -26.76
N LEU A 210 -3.27 0.09 -25.78
CA LEU A 210 -2.77 1.40 -25.37
C LEU A 210 -1.33 1.34 -24.84
N ALA A 211 -1.00 0.32 -24.07
CA ALA A 211 0.37 0.11 -23.55
C ALA A 211 1.42 -0.19 -24.65
N THR A 212 1.00 -0.45 -25.90
CA THR A 212 1.93 -0.58 -27.03
C THR A 212 2.31 0.75 -27.68
N ARG A 213 1.55 1.82 -27.44
CA ARG A 213 1.58 3.08 -28.21
C ARG A 213 2.59 4.11 -27.71
N ALA A 214 3.02 4.04 -26.46
CA ALA A 214 3.88 5.04 -25.85
C ALA A 214 4.92 4.43 -24.90
N GLY A 215 5.93 5.23 -24.54
CA GLY A 215 6.95 4.88 -23.55
C GLY A 215 6.44 4.77 -22.10
N PHE A 216 5.20 5.19 -21.84
CA PHE A 216 4.57 5.12 -20.52
C PHE A 216 3.10 4.75 -20.62
N SER A 217 2.64 3.87 -19.72
CA SER A 217 1.22 3.54 -19.58
C SER A 217 0.86 3.12 -18.15
N ILE A 218 -0.39 3.31 -17.78
CA ILE A 218 -0.93 2.88 -16.49
C ILE A 218 -2.17 2.01 -16.71
N ILE A 219 -2.19 0.84 -16.06
CA ILE A 219 -3.34 -0.06 -16.03
C ILE A 219 -3.84 -0.12 -14.60
N THR A 220 -4.94 0.57 -14.33
CA THR A 220 -5.57 0.61 -13.00
C THR A 220 -6.81 -0.25 -12.96
N GLY A 221 -7.13 -0.82 -11.81
CA GLY A 221 -8.38 -1.57 -11.64
C GLY A 221 -8.46 -2.23 -10.28
N GLY A 222 -9.69 -2.45 -9.81
CA GLY A 222 -9.94 -3.11 -8.53
C GLY A 222 -9.45 -4.57 -8.51
N PRO A 223 -9.50 -5.27 -7.36
CA PRO A 223 -9.08 -6.65 -7.26
C PRO A 223 -9.98 -7.59 -8.07
N GLY A 224 -9.37 -8.59 -8.71
CA GLY A 224 -10.09 -9.53 -9.57
C GLY A 224 -10.47 -9.01 -10.96
N THR A 225 -10.11 -7.79 -11.34
CA THR A 225 -10.31 -7.24 -12.71
C THR A 225 -9.40 -7.86 -13.77
N GLY A 226 -8.50 -8.75 -13.37
CA GLY A 226 -7.61 -9.50 -14.26
C GLY A 226 -6.36 -8.74 -14.70
N LYS A 227 -5.90 -7.75 -13.92
CA LYS A 227 -4.62 -7.03 -14.17
C LYS A 227 -3.46 -7.97 -14.52
N THR A 228 -3.22 -9.02 -13.74
CA THR A 228 -2.14 -9.98 -14.00
C THR A 228 -2.32 -10.71 -15.33
N THR A 229 -3.55 -11.10 -15.68
CA THR A 229 -3.86 -11.72 -16.99
C THR A 229 -3.64 -10.74 -18.14
N THR A 230 -4.00 -9.48 -17.96
CA THR A 230 -3.72 -8.40 -18.92
C THR A 230 -2.21 -8.23 -19.11
N VAL A 231 -1.42 -8.25 -18.03
CA VAL A 231 0.05 -8.17 -18.11
C VAL A 231 0.61 -9.32 -18.93
N VAL A 232 0.22 -10.55 -18.65
CA VAL A 232 0.75 -11.73 -19.35
C VAL A 232 0.48 -11.66 -20.85
N ARG A 233 -0.73 -11.24 -21.24
CA ARG A 233 -1.08 -11.01 -22.66
C ARG A 233 -0.31 -9.82 -23.26
N LEU A 234 -0.11 -8.74 -22.51
CA LEU A 234 0.70 -7.60 -22.93
C LEU A 234 2.17 -7.99 -23.15
N LEU A 235 2.76 -8.80 -22.26
CA LEU A 235 4.12 -9.31 -22.42
C LEU A 235 4.27 -10.10 -23.73
N ALA A 236 3.32 -10.99 -24.01
CA ALA A 236 3.27 -11.70 -25.28
C ALA A 236 3.15 -10.76 -26.48
N LEU A 237 2.28 -9.75 -26.38
CA LEU A 237 2.04 -8.76 -27.43
C LEU A 237 3.28 -7.92 -27.75
N LEU A 238 4.10 -7.58 -26.75
CA LEU A 238 5.36 -6.85 -26.92
C LEU A 238 6.50 -7.75 -27.40
N GLN A 239 6.59 -8.96 -26.85
CA GLN A 239 7.70 -9.87 -27.11
C GLN A 239 7.62 -10.49 -28.51
N ALA A 240 6.42 -10.82 -28.99
CA ALA A 240 6.24 -11.52 -30.26
C ALA A 240 6.83 -10.78 -31.48
N PRO A 241 6.49 -9.51 -31.77
CA PRO A 241 7.08 -8.80 -32.90
C PRO A 241 8.60 -8.62 -32.76
N ALA A 242 9.10 -8.45 -31.54
CA ALA A 242 10.52 -8.29 -31.26
C ALA A 242 11.31 -9.58 -31.53
N VAL A 243 10.75 -10.74 -31.19
CA VAL A 243 11.29 -12.06 -31.50
C VAL A 243 11.26 -12.32 -33.00
N ASP A 244 10.17 -11.97 -33.69
CA ASP A 244 10.04 -12.13 -35.15
C ASP A 244 11.11 -11.30 -35.90
N MET A 245 11.52 -10.15 -35.34
CA MET A 245 12.61 -9.30 -35.84
C MET A 245 14.02 -9.76 -35.40
N GLY A 246 14.13 -10.85 -34.63
CA GLY A 246 15.41 -11.37 -34.11
C GLY A 246 16.04 -10.50 -33.01
N ARG A 247 15.28 -9.60 -32.37
CA ARG A 247 15.74 -8.69 -31.32
C ARG A 247 14.80 -8.76 -30.10
N PRO A 248 14.82 -9.85 -29.32
CA PRO A 248 13.94 -10.00 -28.16
C PRO A 248 14.16 -8.88 -27.14
N LEU A 249 13.05 -8.35 -26.59
CA LEU A 249 13.10 -7.30 -25.57
C LEU A 249 13.60 -7.84 -24.24
N ARG A 250 14.39 -7.05 -23.52
CA ARG A 250 14.78 -7.33 -22.14
C ARG A 250 13.70 -6.79 -21.20
N ILE A 251 12.71 -7.63 -20.93
CA ILE A 251 11.61 -7.31 -20.04
C ILE A 251 11.99 -7.64 -18.58
N ARG A 252 11.66 -6.73 -17.66
CA ARG A 252 11.76 -6.95 -16.22
C ARG A 252 10.42 -6.68 -15.53
N LEU A 253 10.14 -7.50 -14.53
CA LEU A 253 8.94 -7.40 -13.69
C LEU A 253 9.35 -7.03 -12.26
N ALA A 254 8.65 -6.07 -11.68
CA ALA A 254 8.89 -5.63 -10.31
C ALA A 254 7.60 -5.45 -9.52
N ALA A 255 7.72 -5.60 -8.21
CA ALA A 255 6.69 -5.24 -7.24
C ALA A 255 7.34 -4.56 -6.02
N PRO A 256 6.63 -3.73 -5.24
CA PRO A 256 7.23 -3.00 -4.12
C PRO A 256 7.60 -3.91 -2.94
N THR A 257 6.86 -5.01 -2.73
CA THR A 257 7.07 -5.94 -1.60
C THR A 257 7.46 -7.34 -2.07
N GLY A 258 8.18 -8.08 -1.22
CA GLY A 258 8.60 -9.46 -1.51
C GLY A 258 7.42 -10.40 -1.72
N LYS A 259 6.35 -10.23 -0.93
CA LYS A 259 5.12 -11.04 -1.02
C LYS A 259 4.38 -10.81 -2.34
N ALA A 260 4.24 -9.56 -2.78
CA ALA A 260 3.64 -9.25 -4.06
C ALA A 260 4.48 -9.84 -5.22
N ALA A 261 5.80 -9.70 -5.16
CA ALA A 261 6.70 -10.28 -6.16
C ALA A 261 6.59 -11.81 -6.25
N ALA A 262 6.55 -12.51 -5.11
CA ALA A 262 6.43 -13.96 -5.08
C ALA A 262 5.10 -14.44 -5.68
N ARG A 263 3.98 -13.80 -5.31
CA ARG A 263 2.65 -14.13 -5.86
C ARG A 263 2.55 -13.89 -7.36
N LEU A 264 3.14 -12.79 -7.84
CA LEU A 264 3.16 -12.50 -9.28
C LEU A 264 4.03 -13.48 -10.05
N THR A 265 5.16 -13.89 -9.49
CA THR A 265 6.02 -14.93 -10.07
C THR A 265 5.23 -16.23 -10.30
N GLU A 266 4.49 -16.69 -9.28
CA GLU A 266 3.66 -17.89 -9.39
C GLU A 266 2.52 -17.71 -10.42
N SER A 267 1.78 -16.60 -10.35
CA SER A 267 0.63 -16.36 -11.22
C SER A 267 1.03 -16.18 -12.68
N ILE A 268 2.13 -15.48 -12.97
CA ILE A 268 2.63 -15.27 -14.33
C ILE A 268 3.15 -16.58 -14.89
N GLY A 269 3.92 -17.36 -14.12
CA GLY A 269 4.42 -18.65 -14.56
C GLY A 269 3.32 -19.60 -15.04
N GLN A 270 2.21 -19.70 -14.30
CA GLN A 270 1.05 -20.54 -14.69
C GLN A 270 0.33 -20.01 -15.93
N GLN A 271 0.13 -18.70 -16.03
CA GLN A 271 -0.60 -18.09 -17.16
C GLN A 271 0.20 -18.10 -18.45
N VAL A 272 1.53 -17.93 -18.38
CA VAL A 272 2.41 -17.97 -19.56
C VAL A 272 2.38 -19.35 -20.23
N GLN A 273 2.24 -20.43 -19.45
CA GLN A 273 2.10 -21.78 -20.00
C GLN A 273 0.81 -21.98 -20.80
N GLN A 274 -0.24 -21.22 -20.49
CA GLN A 274 -1.55 -21.29 -21.14
C GLN A 274 -1.68 -20.36 -22.36
N LEU A 275 -0.67 -19.52 -22.63
CA LEU A 275 -0.70 -18.59 -23.76
C LEU A 275 -0.59 -19.32 -25.11
N ALA A 276 -1.48 -18.95 -26.02
CA ALA A 276 -1.48 -19.36 -27.42
C ALA A 276 -0.44 -18.57 -28.25
N VAL A 277 0.84 -18.72 -27.91
CA VAL A 277 1.99 -18.13 -28.63
C VAL A 277 3.00 -19.21 -29.02
N SER A 278 3.91 -18.89 -29.94
CA SER A 278 5.01 -19.79 -30.31
C SER A 278 5.91 -20.08 -29.10
N GLU A 279 6.56 -21.24 -29.12
CA GLU A 279 7.47 -21.67 -28.05
C GLU A 279 8.65 -20.71 -27.87
N THR A 280 9.20 -20.20 -28.99
CA THR A 280 10.28 -19.21 -28.99
C THR A 280 9.89 -17.91 -28.29
N VAL A 281 8.67 -17.42 -28.49
CA VAL A 281 8.17 -16.23 -27.79
C VAL A 281 7.97 -16.54 -26.30
N ARG A 282 7.40 -17.70 -25.98
CA ARG A 282 7.13 -18.12 -24.61
C ARG A 282 8.41 -18.17 -23.76
N GLU A 283 9.50 -18.71 -24.30
CA GLU A 283 10.80 -18.78 -23.62
C GLU A 283 11.40 -17.41 -23.26
N HIS A 284 11.05 -16.37 -24.02
CA HIS A 284 11.54 -15.00 -23.79
C HIS A 284 10.63 -14.17 -22.87
N ILE A 285 9.46 -14.68 -22.46
CA ILE A 285 8.60 -13.99 -21.50
C ILE A 285 9.14 -14.23 -20.09
N PRO A 286 9.48 -13.18 -19.32
CA PRO A 286 10.00 -13.35 -17.96
C PRO A 286 8.91 -13.87 -17.03
N THR A 287 9.26 -14.87 -16.23
CA THR A 287 8.40 -15.40 -15.16
C THR A 287 8.83 -14.92 -13.77
N GLU A 288 10.10 -14.53 -13.60
CA GLU A 288 10.62 -14.04 -12.33
C GLU A 288 10.28 -12.57 -12.08
N VAL A 289 9.73 -12.29 -10.90
CA VAL A 289 9.44 -10.94 -10.42
C VAL A 289 10.35 -10.60 -9.24
N SER A 290 10.96 -9.42 -9.29
CA SER A 290 11.84 -8.94 -8.22
C SER A 290 11.19 -7.81 -7.42
N THR A 291 11.72 -7.50 -6.23
CA THR A 291 11.28 -6.26 -5.57
C THR A 291 11.93 -5.05 -6.24
N VAL A 292 11.27 -3.88 -6.22
CA VAL A 292 11.85 -2.63 -6.76
C VAL A 292 13.23 -2.34 -6.13
N HIS A 293 13.36 -2.55 -4.82
CA HIS A 293 14.64 -2.41 -4.11
C HIS A 293 15.74 -3.36 -4.62
N ARG A 294 15.38 -4.61 -4.95
CA ARG A 294 16.32 -5.60 -5.50
C ARG A 294 16.69 -5.26 -6.95
N LEU A 295 15.72 -4.81 -7.74
CA LEU A 295 15.94 -4.35 -9.12
C LEU A 295 16.93 -3.18 -9.16
N LEU A 296 16.75 -2.17 -8.30
CA LEU A 296 17.64 -1.01 -8.21
C LEU A 296 19.00 -1.34 -7.57
N GLY A 297 19.10 -2.45 -6.85
CA GLY A 297 20.31 -2.87 -6.16
C GLY A 297 20.60 -2.02 -4.93
N SER A 298 19.76 -2.14 -3.90
CA SER A 298 19.96 -1.48 -2.60
C SER A 298 21.32 -1.81 -1.97
N ARG A 299 21.99 -0.79 -1.42
CA ARG A 299 23.29 -0.92 -0.75
C ARG A 299 23.12 -0.92 0.76
N PRO A 300 23.68 -1.90 1.50
CA PRO A 300 23.59 -1.92 2.96
C PRO A 300 24.12 -0.62 3.59
N GLY A 301 23.38 -0.08 4.55
CA GLY A 301 23.76 1.15 5.27
C GLY A 301 23.70 2.44 4.44
N SER A 302 23.13 2.41 3.24
CA SER A 302 23.01 3.59 2.38
C SER A 302 21.60 3.70 1.80
N ARG A 303 21.15 4.95 1.60
CA ARG A 303 19.94 5.27 0.84
C ARG A 303 20.14 5.19 -0.68
N HIS A 304 21.38 5.03 -1.13
CA HIS A 304 21.71 5.04 -2.55
C HIS A 304 21.60 3.64 -3.15
N PHE A 305 21.13 3.61 -4.39
CA PHE A 305 20.99 2.40 -5.18
C PHE A 305 22.20 2.21 -6.12
N ARG A 306 22.44 0.97 -6.53
CA ARG A 306 23.44 0.65 -7.56
C ARG A 306 23.05 1.24 -8.91
N HIS A 307 21.78 1.18 -9.26
CA HIS A 307 21.26 1.75 -10.48
C HIS A 307 20.69 3.14 -10.24
N HIS A 308 21.08 4.08 -11.09
CA HIS A 308 20.74 5.50 -11.05
C HIS A 308 20.99 6.10 -12.45
N SER A 309 20.83 7.41 -12.62
CA SER A 309 20.98 8.07 -13.94
C SER A 309 22.33 7.85 -14.63
N GLY A 310 23.41 7.68 -13.85
CA GLY A 310 24.76 7.38 -14.35
C GLY A 310 25.06 5.89 -14.53
N ASN A 311 24.18 5.01 -14.07
CA ASN A 311 24.26 3.56 -14.28
C ASN A 311 22.84 2.98 -14.46
N PRO A 312 22.22 3.18 -15.65
CA PRO A 312 20.84 2.80 -15.90
C PRO A 312 20.60 1.28 -15.78
N LEU A 313 19.34 0.89 -15.64
CA LEU A 313 18.93 -0.51 -15.69
C LEU A 313 19.11 -1.06 -17.11
N PRO A 314 19.66 -2.28 -17.29
CA PRO A 314 19.87 -2.88 -18.61
C PRO A 314 18.59 -3.59 -19.11
N LEU A 315 17.52 -2.82 -19.32
CA LEU A 315 16.20 -3.31 -19.75
C LEU A 315 15.60 -2.42 -20.82
N ASP A 316 14.65 -2.98 -21.57
CA ASP A 316 13.89 -2.27 -22.62
C ASP A 316 12.43 -2.03 -22.19
N VAL A 317 11.88 -2.91 -21.34
CA VAL A 317 10.52 -2.77 -20.76
C VAL A 317 10.56 -3.08 -19.27
N LEU A 318 10.00 -2.20 -18.46
CA LEU A 318 9.75 -2.43 -17.04
C LEU A 318 8.25 -2.44 -16.77
N VAL A 319 7.76 -3.52 -16.17
CA VAL A 319 6.41 -3.62 -15.63
C VAL A 319 6.49 -3.61 -14.11
N VAL A 320 5.75 -2.69 -13.48
CA VAL A 320 5.69 -2.59 -12.02
C VAL A 320 4.25 -2.80 -11.57
N ASP A 321 4.01 -3.86 -10.81
CA ASP A 321 2.69 -4.16 -10.24
C ASP A 321 2.59 -3.75 -8.77
N GLU A 322 1.38 -3.61 -8.28
CA GLU A 322 1.03 -3.03 -6.98
C GLU A 322 1.65 -1.63 -6.77
N ALA A 323 1.67 -0.83 -7.83
CA ALA A 323 2.26 0.52 -7.85
C ALA A 323 1.58 1.50 -6.87
N SER A 324 0.40 1.17 -6.33
CA SER A 324 -0.27 1.93 -5.26
C SER A 324 0.56 1.99 -3.98
N MET A 325 1.44 1.01 -3.74
CA MET A 325 2.35 0.98 -2.60
C MET A 325 3.68 1.73 -2.84
N ILE A 326 3.91 2.30 -4.02
CA ILE A 326 5.14 3.03 -4.34
C ILE A 326 5.01 4.50 -3.92
N ASP A 327 5.88 4.92 -3.00
CA ASP A 327 5.98 6.31 -2.56
C ASP A 327 6.73 7.20 -3.57
N LEU A 328 6.77 8.51 -3.29
CA LEU A 328 7.37 9.48 -4.19
C LEU A 328 8.89 9.29 -4.37
N GLU A 329 9.62 8.95 -3.29
CA GLU A 329 11.07 8.76 -3.33
C GLU A 329 11.45 7.54 -4.16
N MET A 330 10.75 6.43 -3.96
CA MET A 330 10.97 5.19 -4.69
C MET A 330 10.63 5.37 -6.18
N MET A 331 9.54 6.08 -6.50
CA MET A 331 9.22 6.40 -7.90
C MET A 331 10.30 7.28 -8.54
N ALA A 332 10.78 8.32 -7.85
CA ALA A 332 11.84 9.18 -8.35
C ALA A 332 13.11 8.37 -8.63
N ASN A 333 13.56 7.56 -7.66
CA ASN A 333 14.73 6.69 -7.82
C ASN A 333 14.56 5.67 -8.97
N LEU A 334 13.37 5.10 -9.12
CA LEU A 334 13.04 4.19 -10.22
C LEU A 334 13.17 4.89 -11.58
N LEU A 335 12.54 6.05 -11.73
CA LEU A 335 12.58 6.82 -12.97
C LEU A 335 13.98 7.33 -13.32
N ALA A 336 14.80 7.68 -12.32
CA ALA A 336 16.21 8.03 -12.55
C ALA A 336 17.05 6.84 -13.04
N ALA A 337 16.73 5.62 -12.59
CA ALA A 337 17.46 4.42 -13.00
C ALA A 337 16.98 3.86 -14.36
N LEU A 338 15.82 4.30 -14.85
CA LEU A 338 15.25 3.81 -16.10
C LEU A 338 15.91 4.48 -17.32
N PRO A 339 16.39 3.71 -18.32
CA PRO A 339 16.84 4.27 -19.60
C PRO A 339 15.76 5.14 -20.27
N HIS A 340 16.18 6.13 -21.06
CA HIS A 340 15.24 7.00 -21.78
C HIS A 340 14.41 6.25 -22.82
N HIS A 341 14.95 5.18 -23.43
CA HIS A 341 14.21 4.37 -24.42
C HIS A 341 13.33 3.30 -23.77
N ALA A 342 13.46 3.08 -22.45
CA ALA A 342 12.76 1.99 -21.79
C ALA A 342 11.30 2.35 -21.54
N ARG A 343 10.41 1.41 -21.90
CA ARG A 343 8.98 1.53 -21.63
C ARG A 343 8.67 1.22 -20.18
N LEU A 344 7.82 2.04 -19.57
CA LEU A 344 7.34 1.84 -18.20
C LEU A 344 5.82 1.58 -18.19
N ILE A 345 5.43 0.44 -17.62
CA ILE A 345 4.03 0.07 -17.42
C ILE A 345 3.78 -0.06 -15.92
N LEU A 346 2.88 0.77 -15.39
CA LEU A 346 2.47 0.70 -13.98
C LEU A 346 1.12 0.00 -13.85
N LEU A 347 1.01 -0.93 -12.92
CA LEU A 347 -0.24 -1.57 -12.55
C LEU A 347 -0.54 -1.35 -11.08
N GLY A 348 -1.81 -1.15 -10.79
CA GLY A 348 -2.25 -1.03 -9.41
C GLY A 348 -3.73 -0.73 -9.31
N ASP A 349 -4.12 -0.32 -8.11
CA ASP A 349 -5.49 0.01 -7.79
C ASP A 349 -5.51 1.40 -7.16
N LYS A 350 -6.20 2.34 -7.81
CA LYS A 350 -6.26 3.73 -7.37
C LYS A 350 -7.00 3.91 -6.04
N ASP A 351 -7.90 2.98 -5.71
CA ASP A 351 -8.77 3.06 -4.54
C ASP A 351 -8.23 2.25 -3.35
N GLN A 352 -7.14 1.50 -3.55
CA GLN A 352 -6.42 0.87 -2.44
C GLN A 352 -5.66 1.89 -1.59
N LEU A 353 -5.40 1.49 -0.36
CA LEU A 353 -4.59 2.24 0.59
C LEU A 353 -3.23 2.56 -0.02
N ALA A 354 -2.85 3.84 0.03
CA ALA A 354 -1.59 4.31 -0.53
C ALA A 354 -0.37 3.82 0.27
N SER A 355 0.84 4.05 -0.27
CA SER A 355 2.12 3.79 0.41
C SER A 355 2.15 4.36 1.83
N VAL A 356 2.83 3.72 2.77
CA VAL A 356 2.95 4.26 4.15
C VAL A 356 3.78 5.55 4.16
N GLU A 357 4.82 5.61 3.33
CA GLU A 357 5.68 6.78 3.14
C GLU A 357 4.99 7.87 2.30
N ALA A 358 5.55 9.08 2.33
CA ALA A 358 4.92 10.26 1.76
C ALA A 358 4.75 10.25 0.24
N GLY A 359 3.60 10.80 -0.18
CA GLY A 359 3.14 10.86 -1.57
C GLY A 359 2.30 9.64 -1.96
N ALA A 360 1.27 9.84 -2.76
CA ALA A 360 0.49 8.77 -3.38
C ALA A 360 0.55 8.92 -4.91
N VAL A 361 1.67 8.51 -5.49
CA VAL A 361 1.95 8.75 -6.91
C VAL A 361 0.86 8.15 -7.80
N LEU A 362 0.52 6.86 -7.62
CA LEU A 362 -0.51 6.23 -8.45
C LEU A 362 -1.89 6.89 -8.26
N GLY A 363 -2.25 7.27 -7.02
CA GLY A 363 -3.52 7.94 -6.73
C GLY A 363 -3.65 9.28 -7.46
N ASP A 364 -2.58 10.06 -7.49
CA ASP A 364 -2.53 11.32 -8.22
C ASP A 364 -2.58 11.11 -9.74
N LEU A 365 -1.85 10.13 -10.26
CA LEU A 365 -1.81 9.81 -11.70
C LEU A 365 -3.11 9.18 -12.22
N CYS A 366 -3.91 8.55 -11.36
CA CYS A 366 -5.14 7.86 -11.76
C CYS A 366 -6.42 8.57 -11.29
N ARG A 367 -6.33 9.85 -10.89
CA ARG A 367 -7.46 10.62 -10.35
C ARG A 367 -8.71 10.56 -11.24
N ASP A 368 -8.53 10.79 -12.54
CA ASP A 368 -9.61 10.87 -13.53
C ASP A 368 -9.71 9.62 -14.42
N ALA A 369 -9.07 8.52 -14.02
CA ALA A 369 -9.00 7.28 -14.79
C ALA A 369 -10.38 6.66 -15.07
N GLU A 370 -11.36 6.89 -14.19
CA GLU A 370 -12.73 6.37 -14.34
C GLU A 370 -13.50 7.11 -15.45
N ALA A 371 -13.31 8.42 -15.56
CA ALA A 371 -13.92 9.21 -16.63
C ALA A 371 -13.34 8.84 -18.00
N GLY A 372 -12.06 8.45 -18.05
CA GLY A 372 -11.40 7.98 -19.27
C GLY A 372 -11.47 9.01 -20.41
N CYS A 373 -11.01 10.23 -20.12
CA CYS A 373 -11.06 11.41 -20.99
C CYS A 373 -10.14 11.28 -22.23
N TYR A 374 -10.42 10.32 -23.10
CA TYR A 374 -9.68 10.11 -24.34
C TYR A 374 -10.04 11.16 -25.39
N SER A 375 -9.04 11.60 -26.14
CA SER A 375 -9.21 12.39 -27.35
C SER A 375 -9.95 11.59 -28.44
N PRO A 376 -10.67 12.26 -29.36
CA PRO A 376 -11.33 11.57 -30.49
C PRO A 376 -10.35 10.76 -31.35
N GLN A 377 -9.10 11.21 -31.47
CA GLN A 377 -8.06 10.46 -32.19
C GLN A 377 -7.68 9.17 -31.46
N THR A 378 -7.53 9.22 -30.12
CA THR A 378 -7.23 8.03 -29.32
C THR A 378 -8.37 7.03 -29.34
N GLN A 379 -9.63 7.50 -29.24
CA GLN A 379 -10.80 6.63 -29.33
C GLN A 379 -10.87 5.92 -30.69
N ARG A 380 -10.79 6.66 -31.80
CA ARG A 380 -10.81 6.06 -33.15
C ARG A 380 -9.69 5.06 -33.37
N TRP A 381 -8.48 5.38 -32.88
CA TRP A 381 -7.35 4.47 -32.98
C TRP A 381 -7.60 3.18 -32.19
N LEU A 382 -8.09 3.29 -30.95
CA LEU A 382 -8.45 2.14 -30.13
C LEU A 382 -9.50 1.27 -30.82
N GLU A 383 -10.59 1.85 -31.32
CA GLU A 383 -11.64 1.13 -32.06
C GLU A 383 -11.08 0.42 -33.30
N GLN A 384 -10.15 1.06 -34.02
CA GLN A 384 -9.52 0.47 -35.21
C GLN A 384 -8.65 -0.74 -34.88
N VAL A 385 -7.81 -0.65 -33.83
CA VAL A 385 -6.84 -1.70 -33.48
C VAL A 385 -7.45 -2.82 -32.63
N SER A 386 -8.46 -2.51 -31.81
CA SER A 386 -9.12 -3.49 -30.95
C SER A 386 -10.36 -4.11 -31.62
N GLY A 387 -10.99 -3.42 -32.58
CA GLY A 387 -12.28 -3.82 -33.14
C GLY A 387 -13.47 -3.61 -32.19
N GLU A 388 -13.26 -3.01 -31.02
CA GLU A 388 -14.29 -2.67 -30.04
C GLU A 388 -15.01 -1.36 -30.42
N GLN A 389 -16.26 -1.17 -29.96
CA GLN A 389 -17.00 0.08 -30.11
C GLN A 389 -17.03 0.83 -28.77
N LEU A 390 -16.60 2.08 -28.73
CA LEU A 390 -16.49 2.85 -27.49
C LEU A 390 -17.67 3.80 -27.22
N ALA A 391 -18.63 3.91 -28.14
CA ALA A 391 -19.74 4.87 -28.05
C ALA A 391 -20.55 4.80 -26.74
N ASP A 392 -20.80 3.59 -26.22
CA ASP A 392 -21.60 3.35 -25.01
C ASP A 392 -20.76 2.94 -23.79
N SER A 393 -19.45 3.19 -23.84
CA SER A 393 -18.50 2.75 -22.80
C SER A 393 -18.52 3.63 -21.54
N GLY A 394 -19.28 4.72 -21.53
CA GLY A 394 -19.33 5.69 -20.43
C GLY A 394 -18.07 6.55 -20.29
N LEU A 395 -17.28 6.66 -21.34
CA LEU A 395 -16.12 7.55 -21.39
C LEU A 395 -16.57 9.00 -21.59
N GLN A 396 -15.91 9.94 -20.91
CA GLN A 396 -16.13 11.37 -21.10
C GLN A 396 -15.26 11.89 -22.25
N PRO A 397 -15.72 12.90 -23.01
CA PRO A 397 -14.93 13.51 -24.07
C PRO A 397 -13.71 14.22 -23.46
N GLY A 398 -12.52 13.96 -23.99
CA GLY A 398 -11.28 14.62 -23.57
C GLY A 398 -10.50 15.26 -24.72
N SER A 399 -9.42 15.96 -24.36
CA SER A 399 -8.42 16.54 -25.27
C SER A 399 -7.04 16.00 -24.92
N ALA A 400 -6.19 15.81 -25.93
CA ALA A 400 -4.83 15.32 -25.72
C ALA A 400 -3.93 16.35 -25.03
N GLU A 401 -4.20 17.66 -25.22
CA GLU A 401 -3.46 18.75 -24.58
C GLU A 401 -3.78 18.87 -23.09
N GLN A 402 -5.07 18.79 -22.73
CA GLN A 402 -5.52 18.95 -21.35
C GLN A 402 -5.43 17.64 -20.53
N HIS A 403 -5.48 16.49 -21.20
CA HIS A 403 -5.53 15.18 -20.54
C HIS A 403 -4.47 14.24 -21.13
N ALA A 404 -3.22 14.71 -21.19
CA ALA A 404 -2.11 13.97 -21.78
C ALA A 404 -1.92 12.60 -21.09
N LEU A 405 -2.06 12.58 -19.76
CA LEU A 405 -1.97 11.35 -18.98
C LEU A 405 -3.13 10.40 -19.25
N ALA A 406 -4.36 10.92 -19.35
CA ALA A 406 -5.54 10.10 -19.65
C ALA A 406 -5.39 9.34 -20.97
N GLN A 407 -4.61 9.86 -21.94
CA GLN A 407 -4.37 9.16 -23.20
C GLN A 407 -3.53 7.88 -23.04
N GLN A 408 -2.98 7.60 -21.86
CA GLN A 408 -2.15 6.42 -21.58
C GLN A 408 -2.59 5.65 -20.32
N VAL A 409 -3.76 5.97 -19.77
CA VAL A 409 -4.33 5.32 -18.60
C VAL A 409 -5.55 4.50 -19.01
N VAL A 410 -5.60 3.22 -18.66
CA VAL A 410 -6.79 2.39 -18.81
C VAL A 410 -7.26 1.89 -17.45
N MET A 411 -8.55 2.06 -17.16
CA MET A 411 -9.19 1.47 -15.99
C MET A 411 -9.94 0.19 -16.37
N LEU A 412 -9.55 -0.94 -15.77
CA LEU A 412 -10.28 -2.20 -15.90
C LEU A 412 -11.53 -2.16 -15.00
N ARG A 413 -12.71 -2.29 -15.63
CA ARG A 413 -14.00 -2.04 -14.95
C ARG A 413 -14.71 -3.29 -14.43
N HIS A 414 -14.46 -4.46 -15.04
CA HIS A 414 -15.18 -5.69 -14.71
C HIS A 414 -14.31 -6.64 -13.87
N SER A 415 -14.79 -7.01 -12.68
CA SER A 415 -14.16 -8.03 -11.85
C SER A 415 -14.67 -9.42 -12.23
N ARG A 416 -13.76 -10.36 -12.48
CA ARG A 416 -14.09 -11.79 -12.67
C ARG A 416 -14.12 -12.56 -11.34
N ARG A 417 -13.51 -11.99 -10.28
CA ARG A 417 -13.48 -12.60 -8.94
C ARG A 417 -14.83 -12.50 -8.25
N PHE A 418 -15.47 -11.34 -8.38
CA PHE A 418 -16.76 -11.06 -7.77
C PHE A 418 -17.76 -10.90 -8.92
N GLY A 419 -18.60 -11.92 -9.12
CA GLY A 419 -19.68 -11.83 -10.11
C GLY A 419 -20.67 -10.71 -9.78
N GLU A 420 -21.54 -10.34 -10.72
CA GLU A 420 -22.49 -9.23 -10.55
C GLU A 420 -23.40 -9.36 -9.30
N GLY A 421 -23.59 -10.59 -8.79
CA GLY A 421 -24.35 -10.88 -7.56
C GLY A 421 -23.56 -11.01 -6.26
N SER A 422 -22.23 -10.81 -6.25
CA SER A 422 -21.43 -10.89 -5.03
C SER A 422 -21.64 -9.67 -4.13
N GLY A 423 -21.98 -9.91 -2.87
CA GLY A 423 -22.13 -8.86 -1.86
C GLY A 423 -20.82 -8.14 -1.60
N ILE A 424 -19.67 -8.84 -1.62
CA ILE A 424 -18.34 -8.23 -1.46
C ILE A 424 -18.07 -7.19 -2.55
N GLY A 425 -18.34 -7.53 -3.81
CA GLY A 425 -18.14 -6.61 -4.94
C GLY A 425 -19.08 -5.40 -4.90
N GLN A 426 -20.34 -5.60 -4.50
CA GLN A 426 -21.29 -4.50 -4.32
C GLN A 426 -20.88 -3.59 -3.14
N LEU A 427 -20.52 -4.17 -2.00
CA LEU A 427 -20.06 -3.43 -0.82
C LEU A 427 -18.83 -2.58 -1.13
N ALA A 428 -17.83 -3.17 -1.81
CA ALA A 428 -16.62 -2.47 -2.21
C ALA A 428 -16.91 -1.27 -3.14
N ARG A 429 -17.85 -1.42 -4.09
CA ARG A 429 -18.29 -0.31 -4.96
C ARG A 429 -18.98 0.82 -4.17
N LEU A 430 -19.88 0.47 -3.25
CA LEU A 430 -20.58 1.45 -2.41
C LEU A 430 -19.60 2.22 -1.50
N VAL A 431 -18.61 1.53 -0.92
CA VAL A 431 -17.54 2.15 -0.13
C VAL A 431 -16.70 3.11 -0.98
N ASN A 432 -16.32 2.70 -2.21
CA ASN A 432 -15.56 3.57 -3.11
C ASN A 432 -16.33 4.83 -3.50
N ALA A 433 -17.64 4.71 -3.71
CA ALA A 433 -18.55 5.81 -3.99
C ALA A 433 -18.92 6.64 -2.74
N GLN A 434 -18.34 6.35 -1.57
CA GLN A 434 -18.63 7.00 -0.28
C GLN A 434 -20.12 6.92 0.13
N GLN A 435 -20.84 5.90 -0.36
CA GLN A 435 -22.26 5.65 -0.07
C GLN A 435 -22.41 4.85 1.22
N ALA A 436 -22.18 5.51 2.36
CA ALA A 436 -22.15 4.88 3.68
C ALA A 436 -23.47 4.19 4.09
N GLU A 437 -24.62 4.85 3.89
CA GLU A 437 -25.92 4.28 4.30
C GLU A 437 -26.33 3.08 3.43
N PRO A 438 -26.24 3.12 2.09
CA PRO A 438 -26.46 1.93 1.27
C PRO A 438 -25.51 0.78 1.61
N ALA A 439 -24.22 1.06 1.87
CA ALA A 439 -23.25 0.05 2.27
C ALA A 439 -23.63 -0.60 3.60
N ARG A 440 -24.10 0.19 4.58
CA ARG A 440 -24.60 -0.31 5.86
C ARG A 440 -25.86 -1.16 5.69
N ALA A 441 -26.80 -0.71 4.86
CA ALA A 441 -28.03 -1.44 4.60
C ALA A 441 -27.72 -2.82 4.00
N LEU A 442 -26.80 -2.89 3.03
CA LEU A 442 -26.35 -4.14 2.40
C LEU A 442 -25.77 -5.15 3.42
N LEU A 443 -24.99 -4.67 4.38
CA LEU A 443 -24.44 -5.50 5.47
C LEU A 443 -25.52 -5.98 6.45
N ALA A 444 -26.55 -5.17 6.68
CA ALA A 444 -27.60 -5.46 7.64
C ALA A 444 -28.70 -6.39 7.11
N THR A 445 -28.98 -6.35 5.80
CA THR A 445 -30.07 -7.14 5.19
C THR A 445 -29.77 -8.63 5.10
N ALA A 446 -28.51 -9.06 5.32
CA ALA A 446 -28.06 -10.45 5.26
C ALA A 446 -28.53 -11.20 3.98
N THR A 447 -28.71 -10.46 2.89
CA THR A 447 -29.21 -10.96 1.60
C THR A 447 -28.16 -11.75 0.83
N HIS A 448 -26.89 -11.54 1.13
CA HIS A 448 -25.78 -12.23 0.48
C HIS A 448 -25.07 -13.15 1.46
N ALA A 449 -24.85 -14.41 1.06
CA ALA A 449 -24.16 -15.41 1.87
C ALA A 449 -22.65 -15.14 2.04
N ASP A 450 -22.08 -14.23 1.24
CA ASP A 450 -20.67 -13.84 1.28
C ASP A 450 -20.37 -12.67 2.24
N LEU A 451 -21.40 -12.05 2.83
CA LEU A 451 -21.27 -10.93 3.78
C LEU A 451 -21.81 -11.29 5.16
N TYR A 452 -21.08 -10.89 6.19
CA TYR A 452 -21.49 -11.06 7.57
C TYR A 452 -21.19 -9.82 8.41
N LEU A 453 -22.11 -9.49 9.31
CA LEU A 453 -21.98 -8.37 10.24
C LEU A 453 -22.08 -8.89 11.67
N LEU A 454 -21.04 -8.63 12.46
CA LEU A 454 -20.99 -8.95 13.89
C LEU A 454 -20.91 -7.67 14.71
N SER A 455 -22.02 -7.29 15.35
CA SER A 455 -22.02 -6.26 16.38
C SER A 455 -21.70 -6.86 17.75
N LEU A 456 -20.63 -6.40 18.39
CA LEU A 456 -20.22 -6.88 19.71
C LEU A 456 -20.96 -6.14 20.81
N ARG A 457 -21.31 -6.85 21.89
CA ARG A 457 -21.98 -6.26 23.06
C ARG A 457 -21.00 -5.72 24.10
N SER A 458 -19.79 -6.27 24.13
CA SER A 458 -18.72 -5.90 25.04
C SER A 458 -17.35 -6.33 24.49
N GLU A 459 -16.28 -5.82 25.09
CA GLU A 459 -14.91 -6.24 24.77
C GLU A 459 -14.70 -7.75 24.93
N GLN A 460 -15.44 -8.44 25.80
CA GLN A 460 -15.27 -9.88 26.07
C GLN A 460 -16.35 -10.76 25.42
N ASP A 461 -17.06 -10.25 24.41
CA ASP A 461 -18.16 -10.98 23.78
C ASP A 461 -17.69 -12.32 23.16
N ARG A 462 -18.27 -13.43 23.62
CA ARG A 462 -17.94 -14.79 23.14
C ARG A 462 -18.31 -15.01 21.67
N ALA A 463 -19.14 -14.15 21.08
CA ALA A 463 -19.44 -14.23 19.65
C ALA A 463 -18.20 -14.01 18.78
N LEU A 464 -17.29 -13.11 19.18
CA LEU A 464 -16.02 -12.94 18.47
C LEU A 464 -15.16 -14.20 18.57
N ASP A 465 -15.03 -14.77 19.78
CA ASP A 465 -14.25 -16.00 19.98
C ASP A 465 -14.77 -17.15 19.10
N ARG A 466 -16.10 -17.30 18.97
CA ARG A 466 -16.70 -18.30 18.07
C ARG A 466 -16.36 -18.04 16.60
N LEU A 467 -16.44 -16.79 16.14
CA LEU A 467 -16.09 -16.42 14.77
C LEU A 467 -14.60 -16.73 14.49
N LEU A 468 -13.71 -16.41 15.43
CA LEU A 468 -12.27 -16.68 15.29
C LEU A 468 -11.97 -18.17 15.26
N LEU A 469 -12.68 -18.98 16.05
CA LEU A 469 -12.48 -20.43 16.11
C LEU A 469 -13.09 -21.13 14.90
N ASP A 470 -14.38 -20.94 14.67
CA ASP A 470 -15.18 -21.80 13.80
C ASP A 470 -15.54 -21.10 12.48
N GLY A 471 -15.51 -19.77 12.43
CA GLY A 471 -15.94 -18.98 11.28
C GLY A 471 -17.46 -18.80 11.23
N ILE A 472 -18.03 -18.76 10.02
CA ILE A 472 -19.48 -18.64 9.78
C ILE A 472 -19.96 -19.92 9.12
N GLY A 473 -20.81 -20.68 9.83
CA GLY A 473 -21.36 -21.95 9.37
C GLY A 473 -20.72 -23.18 10.05
N ARG A 474 -21.23 -24.38 9.76
CA ARG A 474 -20.79 -25.68 10.35
C ARG A 474 -20.45 -26.78 9.32
N GLY A 475 -20.52 -26.49 8.02
CA GLY A 475 -20.30 -27.41 6.91
C GLY A 475 -18.93 -27.25 6.23
N GLU A 476 -18.63 -28.15 5.28
CA GLU A 476 -17.36 -28.17 4.53
C GLU A 476 -17.20 -26.97 3.59
N SER A 477 -18.29 -26.43 3.07
CA SER A 477 -18.38 -25.27 2.15
C SER A 477 -18.43 -23.90 2.82
N ASP A 478 -18.24 -23.84 4.14
CA ASP A 478 -18.54 -22.66 4.96
C ASP A 478 -17.29 -21.79 5.22
N ALA A 479 -17.53 -20.52 5.58
CA ALA A 479 -16.46 -19.58 5.89
C ALA A 479 -15.72 -20.05 7.16
N LYS A 480 -14.49 -20.53 7.01
CA LYS A 480 -13.73 -21.14 8.12
C LYS A 480 -13.18 -20.11 9.09
N GLY A 481 -12.89 -20.56 10.32
CA GLY A 481 -12.05 -19.89 11.31
C GLY A 481 -10.71 -20.61 11.52
N TYR A 482 -9.95 -20.22 12.55
CA TYR A 482 -8.63 -20.75 12.87
C TYR A 482 -8.61 -22.22 13.30
N ARG A 483 -9.75 -22.82 13.69
CA ARG A 483 -9.81 -24.26 13.99
C ARG A 483 -9.44 -25.10 12.76
N TYR A 484 -9.79 -24.65 11.55
CA TYR A 484 -9.59 -25.42 10.33
C TYR A 484 -8.11 -25.76 10.07
N TYR A 485 -7.21 -24.77 10.13
CA TYR A 485 -5.78 -25.05 9.87
C TYR A 485 -5.15 -25.92 10.95
N LEU A 486 -5.63 -25.83 12.20
CA LEU A 486 -5.18 -26.69 13.30
C LEU A 486 -5.70 -28.13 13.15
N GLN A 487 -6.92 -28.30 12.62
CA GLN A 487 -7.42 -29.63 12.26
C GLN A 487 -6.57 -30.25 11.15
N VAL A 488 -6.29 -29.51 10.06
CA VAL A 488 -5.38 -29.96 8.99
C VAL A 488 -4.00 -30.31 9.55
N MET A 489 -3.47 -29.50 10.46
CA MET A 489 -2.20 -29.77 11.13
C MET A 489 -2.20 -31.10 11.88
N GLY A 490 -3.30 -31.45 12.56
CA GLY A 490 -3.43 -32.72 13.28
C GLY A 490 -3.74 -33.92 12.38
N SER A 491 -4.70 -33.79 11.45
CA SER A 491 -5.23 -34.90 10.65
C SER A 491 -4.31 -35.34 9.52
N GLU A 492 -3.56 -34.41 8.93
CA GLU A 492 -2.66 -34.70 7.81
C GLU A 492 -1.20 -34.90 8.25
N ARG A 493 -0.94 -34.97 9.56
CA ARG A 493 0.42 -35.12 10.09
C ARG A 493 1.05 -36.43 9.59
N PRO A 494 2.28 -36.39 9.03
CA PRO A 494 3.01 -37.59 8.69
C PRO A 494 3.28 -38.46 9.93
N PRO A 495 3.43 -39.79 9.76
CA PRO A 495 3.80 -40.70 10.84
C PRO A 495 5.07 -40.21 11.56
N GLU A 496 5.10 -40.27 12.89
CA GLU A 496 6.22 -39.75 13.70
C GLU A 496 7.55 -40.47 13.44
N ASN A 497 7.50 -41.68 12.91
CA ASN A 497 8.66 -42.47 12.51
C ASN A 497 9.19 -42.13 11.11
N ALA A 498 8.55 -41.21 10.38
CA ALA A 498 9.01 -40.78 9.07
C ALA A 498 10.33 -39.98 9.21
N PRO A 499 11.38 -40.31 8.44
CA PRO A 499 12.62 -39.54 8.42
C PRO A 499 12.41 -38.05 8.13
N LEU A 500 13.28 -37.18 8.63
CA LEU A 500 13.15 -35.72 8.46
C LEU A 500 13.25 -35.27 6.99
N ASP A 501 13.96 -36.03 6.16
CA ASP A 501 14.12 -35.83 4.73
C ASP A 501 12.93 -36.33 3.90
N ASP A 502 11.92 -36.95 4.53
CA ASP A 502 10.70 -37.38 3.85
C ASP A 502 9.92 -36.19 3.26
N PRO A 503 9.62 -36.17 1.95
CA PRO A 503 8.89 -35.07 1.30
C PRO A 503 7.48 -34.85 1.88
N ARG A 504 6.90 -35.85 2.57
CA ARG A 504 5.60 -35.72 3.23
C ARG A 504 5.58 -34.61 4.28
N TRP A 505 6.69 -34.36 4.98
CA TRP A 505 6.79 -33.24 5.93
C TRP A 505 6.63 -31.88 5.23
N GLY A 506 7.25 -31.72 4.05
CA GLY A 506 7.12 -30.51 3.25
C GLY A 506 5.70 -30.30 2.71
N ASN A 507 5.08 -31.37 2.21
CA ASN A 507 3.71 -31.32 1.68
C ASN A 507 2.68 -31.01 2.78
N TRP A 508 2.80 -31.66 3.94
CA TRP A 508 1.97 -31.37 5.11
C TRP A 508 2.13 -29.92 5.57
N ALA A 509 3.36 -29.43 5.72
CA ALA A 509 3.59 -28.04 6.11
C ALA A 509 2.99 -27.05 5.11
N LEU A 510 3.06 -27.35 3.81
CA LEU A 510 2.42 -26.54 2.77
C LEU A 510 0.89 -26.57 2.86
N ALA A 511 0.30 -27.73 3.15
CA ALA A 511 -1.14 -27.87 3.37
C ALA A 511 -1.61 -27.04 4.58
N VAL A 512 -0.86 -27.07 5.69
CA VAL A 512 -1.15 -26.26 6.88
C VAL A 512 -1.03 -24.76 6.58
N LEU A 513 0.01 -24.33 5.86
CA LEU A 513 0.18 -22.93 5.43
C LEU A 513 -1.00 -22.47 4.56
N ARG A 514 -1.43 -23.28 3.58
CA ARG A 514 -2.61 -22.99 2.73
C ARG A 514 -3.90 -22.94 3.54
N ALA A 515 -4.07 -23.85 4.50
CA ALA A 515 -5.23 -23.86 5.38
C ALA A 515 -5.27 -22.61 6.27
N PHE A 516 -4.12 -22.11 6.72
CA PHE A 516 -4.03 -20.85 7.46
C PHE A 516 -4.45 -19.64 6.62
N GLU A 517 -4.10 -19.59 5.33
CA GLU A 517 -4.55 -18.53 4.40
C GLU A 517 -6.08 -18.52 4.13
N THR A 518 -6.81 -19.52 4.64
CA THR A 518 -8.27 -19.59 4.48
C THR A 518 -9.00 -18.57 5.36
N PHE A 519 -8.42 -18.16 6.49
CA PHE A 519 -9.03 -17.17 7.38
C PHE A 519 -8.01 -16.16 7.89
N GLN A 520 -8.34 -14.88 7.83
CA GLN A 520 -7.51 -13.82 8.41
C GLN A 520 -8.34 -12.74 9.10
N LEU A 521 -7.95 -12.41 10.34
CA LEU A 521 -8.44 -11.23 11.04
C LEU A 521 -7.57 -10.01 10.70
N LEU A 522 -8.22 -8.94 10.25
CA LEU A 522 -7.65 -7.64 9.93
C LEU A 522 -8.16 -6.58 10.90
N CYS A 523 -7.30 -5.65 11.28
CA CYS A 523 -7.64 -4.51 12.13
C CYS A 523 -7.02 -3.21 11.59
N ALA A 524 -7.55 -2.06 12.02
CA ALA A 524 -7.02 -0.77 11.61
C ALA A 524 -5.80 -0.33 12.44
N VAL A 525 -5.81 -0.63 13.75
CA VAL A 525 -4.85 -0.11 14.74
C VAL A 525 -3.89 -1.20 15.23
N ARG A 526 -2.71 -0.81 15.72
CA ARG A 526 -1.71 -1.76 16.25
C ARG A 526 -1.90 -2.06 17.74
N LYS A 527 -2.18 -1.03 18.54
CA LYS A 527 -2.31 -1.09 20.00
C LYS A 527 -3.77 -1.08 20.43
N GLY A 528 -4.01 -1.41 21.70
CA GLY A 528 -5.34 -1.43 22.32
C GLY A 528 -6.08 -2.77 22.14
N PRO A 529 -7.28 -2.89 22.74
CA PRO A 529 -8.05 -4.14 22.75
C PRO A 529 -8.46 -4.60 21.34
N TRP A 530 -8.71 -3.64 20.44
CA TRP A 530 -9.10 -3.86 19.05
C TRP A 530 -7.92 -3.76 18.06
N GLY A 531 -6.70 -3.68 18.57
CA GLY A 531 -5.47 -3.66 17.77
C GLY A 531 -4.81 -5.03 17.65
N VAL A 532 -3.79 -5.10 16.80
CA VAL A 532 -2.99 -6.33 16.56
C VAL A 532 -2.54 -7.00 17.87
N GLU A 533 -2.02 -6.25 18.83
CA GLU A 533 -1.52 -6.79 20.11
C GLU A 533 -2.66 -7.46 20.92
N GLY A 534 -3.77 -6.74 21.13
CA GLY A 534 -4.91 -7.24 21.89
C GLY A 534 -5.62 -8.42 21.21
N LEU A 535 -5.80 -8.35 19.90
CA LEU A 535 -6.48 -9.38 19.12
C LEU A 535 -5.67 -10.67 19.00
N ASN A 536 -4.35 -10.58 18.85
CA ASN A 536 -3.48 -11.76 18.88
C ASN A 536 -3.54 -12.47 20.23
N LEU A 537 -3.51 -11.71 21.33
CA LEU A 537 -3.65 -12.26 22.67
C LEU A 537 -5.01 -12.95 22.83
N ARG A 538 -6.09 -12.30 22.43
CA ARG A 538 -7.44 -12.85 22.49
C ARG A 538 -7.60 -14.12 21.66
N ALA A 539 -7.10 -14.13 20.43
CA ALA A 539 -7.15 -15.31 19.55
C ALA A 539 -6.39 -16.48 20.18
N THR A 540 -5.20 -16.23 20.72
CA THR A 540 -4.39 -17.24 21.44
C THR A 540 -5.15 -17.81 22.63
N GLN A 541 -5.77 -16.94 23.46
CA GLN A 541 -6.57 -17.37 24.61
C GLN A 541 -7.83 -18.15 24.21
N ALA A 542 -8.49 -17.79 23.10
CA ALA A 542 -9.66 -18.51 22.60
C ALA A 542 -9.27 -19.92 22.11
N LEU A 543 -8.17 -20.04 21.37
CA LEU A 543 -7.63 -21.32 20.89
C LEU A 543 -7.17 -22.22 22.05
N SER A 544 -6.49 -21.65 23.04
CA SER A 544 -6.03 -22.35 24.24
C SER A 544 -7.20 -22.87 25.09
N ARG A 545 -8.21 -22.02 25.36
CA ARG A 545 -9.46 -22.44 26.06
C ARG A 545 -10.23 -23.53 25.33
N ALA A 546 -10.12 -23.58 24.00
CA ALA A 546 -10.73 -24.63 23.18
C ALA A 546 -9.90 -25.93 23.12
N GLY A 547 -8.74 -25.99 23.80
CA GLY A 547 -7.83 -27.15 23.81
C GLY A 547 -7.11 -27.39 22.48
N LEU A 548 -7.03 -26.37 21.62
CA LEU A 548 -6.44 -26.51 20.28
C LEU A 548 -4.94 -26.21 20.22
N ILE A 549 -4.43 -25.42 21.18
CA ILE A 549 -3.02 -25.07 21.31
C ILE A 549 -2.62 -25.09 22.78
N ASP A 550 -1.32 -25.27 23.03
CA ASP A 550 -0.70 -25.16 24.35
C ASP A 550 -0.01 -23.78 24.45
N SER A 551 -0.59 -22.84 25.21
CA SER A 551 -0.16 -21.44 25.23
C SER A 551 0.87 -21.09 26.32
N ASP A 552 1.31 -22.06 27.12
CA ASP A 552 2.14 -21.78 28.31
C ASP A 552 3.59 -21.45 27.94
N ALA A 553 4.01 -21.76 26.71
CA ALA A 553 5.32 -21.44 26.17
C ALA A 553 5.28 -20.29 25.15
N VAL A 554 6.35 -19.50 25.08
CA VAL A 554 6.53 -18.48 24.03
C VAL A 554 6.43 -19.13 22.64
N TRP A 555 7.02 -20.31 22.46
CA TRP A 555 6.91 -21.10 21.23
C TRP A 555 6.08 -22.34 21.47
N TYR A 556 5.01 -22.47 20.71
CA TYR A 556 4.10 -23.60 20.73
C TYR A 556 3.78 -24.07 19.31
N GLU A 557 3.33 -25.31 19.18
CA GLU A 557 2.96 -25.88 17.89
C GLU A 557 1.65 -25.26 17.37
N GLY A 558 1.63 -24.91 16.08
CA GLY A 558 0.52 -24.22 15.44
C GLY A 558 0.60 -22.70 15.55
N ARG A 559 1.59 -22.12 16.25
CA ARG A 559 1.78 -20.67 16.32
C ARG A 559 2.10 -20.09 14.93
N PRO A 560 1.26 -19.20 14.37
CA PRO A 560 1.62 -18.46 13.17
C PRO A 560 2.49 -17.26 13.55
N VAL A 561 3.56 -17.04 12.79
CA VAL A 561 4.49 -15.93 12.97
C VAL A 561 4.66 -15.14 11.67
N LEU A 562 4.82 -13.83 11.81
CA LEU A 562 5.09 -12.90 10.72
C LEU A 562 6.49 -12.31 10.89
N MET A 563 7.29 -12.35 9.83
CA MET A 563 8.57 -11.64 9.77
C MET A 563 8.32 -10.13 9.76
N THR A 564 8.92 -9.39 10.68
CA THR A 564 8.80 -7.92 10.75
C THR A 564 9.94 -7.17 10.06
N ARG A 565 11.03 -7.89 9.73
CA ARG A 565 12.21 -7.38 9.01
C ARG A 565 12.72 -8.42 8.01
N ASN A 566 13.42 -7.94 6.98
CA ASN A 566 14.08 -8.82 6.02
C ASN A 566 15.28 -9.49 6.69
N ASP A 567 15.38 -10.82 6.55
CA ASP A 567 16.57 -11.59 6.90
C ASP A 567 17.14 -12.25 5.64
N TYR A 568 18.18 -11.64 5.08
CA TYR A 568 18.82 -12.12 3.87
C TYR A 568 19.62 -13.41 4.07
N GLY A 569 20.09 -13.69 5.29
CA GLY A 569 20.82 -14.92 5.60
C GLY A 569 19.90 -16.14 5.58
N LEU A 570 18.67 -15.97 6.07
CA LEU A 570 17.63 -16.99 6.00
C LEU A 570 16.81 -16.92 4.72
N GLY A 571 17.00 -15.90 3.88
CA GLY A 571 16.22 -15.64 2.67
C GLY A 571 14.73 -15.43 2.94
N LEU A 572 14.40 -14.80 4.07
CA LEU A 572 13.04 -14.45 4.50
C LEU A 572 12.84 -12.93 4.37
N MET A 573 11.64 -12.52 4.00
CA MET A 573 11.29 -11.12 3.77
C MET A 573 10.28 -10.63 4.80
N ASN A 574 10.28 -9.33 5.08
CA ASN A 574 9.25 -8.68 5.89
C ASN A 574 7.86 -8.94 5.27
N GLY A 575 6.93 -9.43 6.08
CA GLY A 575 5.60 -9.83 5.66
C GLY A 575 5.43 -11.33 5.36
N ASP A 576 6.51 -12.10 5.36
CA ASP A 576 6.43 -13.56 5.22
C ASP A 576 5.79 -14.19 6.46
N ILE A 577 4.84 -15.10 6.24
CA ILE A 577 4.14 -15.83 7.28
C ILE A 577 4.72 -17.24 7.36
N GLY A 578 5.03 -17.68 8.58
CA GLY A 578 5.42 -19.05 8.86
C GLY A 578 4.60 -19.65 10.00
N ILE A 579 4.58 -20.97 10.10
CA ILE A 579 3.84 -21.70 11.16
C ILE A 579 4.81 -22.60 11.90
N ALA A 580 4.81 -22.53 13.23
CA ALA A 580 5.60 -23.41 14.08
C ALA A 580 5.01 -24.83 14.07
N LEU A 581 5.80 -25.82 13.63
CA LEU A 581 5.42 -27.22 13.51
C LEU A 581 6.43 -28.09 14.25
N ARG A 582 5.99 -29.19 14.87
CA ARG A 582 6.89 -30.20 15.46
C ARG A 582 7.33 -31.17 14.39
N LEU A 583 8.64 -31.27 14.19
CA LEU A 583 9.26 -32.22 13.27
C LEU A 583 10.22 -33.14 14.05
N PRO A 584 10.47 -34.36 13.56
CA PRO A 584 11.47 -35.24 14.16
C PRO A 584 12.86 -34.59 14.14
N GLU A 585 13.59 -34.74 15.25
CA GLU A 585 15.00 -34.37 15.33
C GLU A 585 15.81 -35.37 14.50
N GLY A 586 16.67 -34.87 13.61
CA GLY A 586 17.56 -35.73 12.82
C GLY A 586 18.54 -36.46 13.74
N GLY A 587 18.26 -37.74 14.04
CA GLY A 587 19.04 -38.57 14.94
C GLY A 587 18.22 -39.71 15.57
N SER A 588 18.90 -40.69 16.17
CA SER A 588 18.33 -41.96 16.67
C SER A 588 17.47 -41.85 17.94
N GLY A 589 16.81 -40.70 18.18
CA GLY A 589 16.18 -40.38 19.46
C GLY A 589 14.68 -40.14 19.47
N GLY A 590 14.01 -40.08 18.30
CA GLY A 590 12.54 -39.87 18.22
C GLY A 590 12.02 -38.57 18.88
N LYS A 591 12.91 -37.66 19.30
CA LYS A 591 12.52 -36.39 19.92
C LYS A 591 11.98 -35.46 18.85
N GLN A 592 10.89 -34.75 19.15
CA GLN A 592 10.32 -33.74 18.28
C GLN A 592 10.90 -32.36 18.62
N VAL A 593 11.26 -31.59 17.60
CA VAL A 593 11.78 -30.23 17.72
C VAL A 593 10.87 -29.29 16.94
N LEU A 594 10.56 -28.14 17.55
CA LEU A 594 9.81 -27.09 16.88
C LEU A 594 10.65 -26.44 15.79
N ARG A 595 10.09 -26.36 14.58
CA ARG A 595 10.63 -25.59 13.46
C ARG A 595 9.50 -24.77 12.83
N VAL A 596 9.82 -23.56 12.41
CA VAL A 596 8.89 -22.70 11.69
C VAL A 596 9.00 -22.99 10.21
N ALA A 597 7.88 -23.39 9.61
CA ALA A 597 7.72 -23.63 8.19
C ALA A 597 7.38 -22.32 7.47
N PHE A 598 8.22 -21.92 6.51
CA PHE A 598 7.96 -20.80 5.61
C PHE A 598 7.85 -21.30 4.16
N PRO A 599 6.94 -20.76 3.34
CA PRO A 599 6.89 -21.08 1.92
C PRO A 599 8.18 -20.58 1.23
N ARG A 600 8.70 -21.36 0.29
CA ARG A 600 9.81 -20.91 -0.55
C ARG A 600 9.29 -20.00 -1.67
N SER A 601 9.94 -18.86 -1.83
CA SER A 601 9.63 -17.83 -2.84
C SER A 601 10.62 -17.82 -4.02
N ASP A 602 11.41 -18.89 -4.19
CA ASP A 602 12.44 -19.04 -5.23
C ASP A 602 11.92 -19.72 -6.52
N GLY A 603 10.59 -19.84 -6.68
CA GLY A 603 9.97 -20.48 -7.84
C GLY A 603 10.11 -21.99 -7.91
N LYS A 604 10.90 -22.63 -7.04
CA LYS A 604 11.08 -24.10 -6.97
C LYS A 604 10.02 -24.79 -6.13
N GLY A 605 9.16 -24.02 -5.46
CA GLY A 605 8.11 -24.53 -4.57
C GLY A 605 8.65 -25.17 -3.29
N GLY A 606 7.73 -25.56 -2.41
CA GLY A 606 8.04 -26.24 -1.16
C GLY A 606 8.23 -25.31 0.05
N VAL A 607 8.78 -25.87 1.12
CA VAL A 607 8.84 -25.25 2.45
C VAL A 607 10.28 -25.18 2.94
N ARG A 608 10.63 -24.10 3.65
CA ARG A 608 11.86 -23.95 4.40
C ARG A 608 11.54 -24.05 5.89
N PHE A 609 12.21 -24.97 6.59
CA PHE A 609 12.08 -25.12 8.04
C PHE A 609 13.22 -24.39 8.76
N VAL A 610 12.88 -23.48 9.66
CA VAL A 610 13.83 -22.66 10.42
C VAL A 610 13.65 -22.91 11.92
N LEU A 611 14.75 -22.98 12.67
CA LEU A 611 14.68 -23.09 14.13
C LEU A 611 14.19 -21.77 14.74
N PRO A 612 13.26 -21.80 15.72
CA PRO A 612 12.80 -20.62 16.45
C PRO A 612 13.92 -19.71 16.97
N SER A 613 15.04 -20.28 17.45
CA SER A 613 16.19 -19.54 17.96
C SER A 613 16.94 -18.70 16.92
N ARG A 614 16.68 -18.92 15.63
CA ARG A 614 17.23 -18.11 14.53
C ARG A 614 16.31 -16.96 14.10
N LEU A 615 15.12 -16.87 14.67
CA LEU A 615 14.12 -15.86 14.34
C LEU A 615 14.10 -14.79 15.43
N SER A 616 14.79 -13.67 15.20
CA SER A 616 14.84 -12.53 16.15
C SER A 616 13.67 -11.56 15.98
N ASP A 617 13.23 -11.33 14.75
CA ASP A 617 12.29 -10.27 14.38
C ASP A 617 10.96 -10.86 13.88
N VAL A 618 10.26 -11.57 14.76
CA VAL A 618 8.97 -12.22 14.48
C VAL A 618 7.88 -11.87 15.49
N GLU A 619 6.66 -11.71 15.00
CA GLU A 619 5.46 -11.44 15.80
C GLU A 619 4.39 -12.51 15.54
N THR A 620 3.51 -12.79 16.52
CA THR A 620 2.33 -13.65 16.27
C THR A 620 1.37 -12.97 15.30
N VAL A 621 0.73 -13.74 14.41
CA VAL A 621 -0.10 -13.18 13.32
C VAL A 621 -1.49 -13.83 13.17
N TYR A 622 -2.20 -14.06 14.27
CA TYR A 622 -3.66 -14.28 14.20
C TYR A 622 -4.42 -13.01 13.82
N ALA A 623 -3.86 -11.84 14.08
CA ALA A 623 -4.38 -10.55 13.62
C ALA A 623 -3.26 -9.80 12.92
N MET A 624 -3.59 -9.07 11.86
CA MET A 624 -2.66 -8.13 11.23
C MET A 624 -3.37 -6.83 10.89
N THR A 625 -2.61 -5.75 10.72
CA THR A 625 -3.17 -4.49 10.22
C THR A 625 -3.57 -4.62 8.76
N VAL A 626 -4.57 -3.87 8.29
CA VAL A 626 -4.92 -3.79 6.85
C VAL A 626 -3.71 -3.44 5.99
N HIS A 627 -2.84 -2.52 6.43
CA HIS A 627 -1.58 -2.18 5.74
C HIS A 627 -0.68 -3.41 5.50
N LYS A 628 -0.38 -4.19 6.56
CA LYS A 628 0.42 -5.43 6.45
C LYS A 628 -0.25 -6.52 5.59
N SER A 629 -1.55 -6.41 5.30
CA SER A 629 -2.27 -7.36 4.43
C SER A 629 -2.19 -7.01 2.93
N GLN A 630 -1.62 -5.86 2.55
CA GLN A 630 -1.49 -5.49 1.13
C GLN A 630 -0.68 -6.52 0.35
N GLY A 631 -1.09 -6.79 -0.90
CA GLY A 631 -0.57 -7.90 -1.71
C GLY A 631 -0.98 -9.30 -1.22
N SER A 632 -1.70 -9.42 -0.10
CA SER A 632 -2.25 -10.67 0.43
C SER A 632 -3.73 -10.83 0.09
N GLU A 633 -4.25 -12.04 0.14
CA GLU A 633 -5.66 -12.34 -0.13
C GLU A 633 -6.00 -13.64 0.60
N PHE A 634 -7.21 -13.71 1.16
CA PHE A 634 -7.66 -14.79 2.03
C PHE A 634 -9.06 -15.25 1.62
N ALA A 635 -9.40 -16.52 1.84
CA ALA A 635 -10.72 -17.03 1.48
C ALA A 635 -11.83 -16.30 2.28
N HIS A 636 -11.66 -16.23 3.60
CA HIS A 636 -12.50 -15.49 4.53
C HIS A 636 -11.67 -14.39 5.22
N THR A 637 -12.08 -13.14 5.07
CA THR A 637 -11.47 -12.01 5.78
C THR A 637 -12.44 -11.44 6.81
N ALA A 638 -12.01 -11.29 8.05
CA ALA A 638 -12.74 -10.57 9.08
C ALA A 638 -12.06 -9.23 9.35
N LEU A 639 -12.76 -8.10 9.13
CA LEU A 639 -12.28 -6.77 9.45
C LEU A 639 -12.93 -6.29 10.76
N ILE A 640 -12.10 -5.98 11.76
CA ILE A 640 -12.55 -5.37 13.00
C ILE A 640 -12.20 -3.89 13.04
N LEU A 641 -13.22 -3.07 13.32
CA LEU A 641 -13.08 -1.64 13.55
C LEU A 641 -12.89 -1.37 15.04
N PRO A 642 -12.15 -0.30 15.42
CA PRO A 642 -12.10 0.14 16.82
C PRO A 642 -13.45 0.72 17.27
N ASP A 643 -13.60 0.93 18.57
CA ASP A 643 -14.75 1.56 19.23
C ASP A 643 -14.73 3.10 19.19
N ALA A 644 -13.57 3.69 18.88
CA ALA A 644 -13.39 5.12 18.65
C ALA A 644 -13.02 5.39 17.18
N LEU A 645 -13.40 6.58 16.69
CA LEU A 645 -12.86 7.06 15.43
C LEU A 645 -11.35 7.26 15.58
N ASN A 646 -10.65 7.08 14.47
CA ASN A 646 -9.22 7.30 14.39
C ASN A 646 -8.92 7.90 13.02
N PRO A 647 -7.97 8.84 12.87
CA PRO A 647 -7.57 9.40 11.58
C PRO A 647 -7.17 8.37 10.53
N VAL A 648 -6.70 7.19 10.96
CA VAL A 648 -6.33 6.07 10.07
C VAL A 648 -7.56 5.43 9.40
N LEU A 649 -8.76 5.58 9.96
CA LEU A 649 -10.00 5.03 9.40
C LEU A 649 -10.52 5.90 8.25
N THR A 650 -10.37 5.37 7.05
CA THR A 650 -10.74 6.00 5.78
C THR A 650 -11.38 4.99 4.85
N LYS A 651 -12.07 5.47 3.80
CA LYS A 651 -12.69 4.62 2.79
C LYS A 651 -11.66 3.68 2.14
N GLU A 652 -10.43 4.14 1.90
CA GLU A 652 -9.36 3.34 1.27
C GLU A 652 -8.93 2.18 2.18
N LEU A 653 -8.86 2.39 3.50
CA LEU A 653 -8.56 1.32 4.45
C LEU A 653 -9.69 0.28 4.48
N ILE A 654 -10.94 0.72 4.55
CA ILE A 654 -12.11 -0.16 4.56
C ILE A 654 -12.19 -0.94 3.24
N TYR A 655 -12.07 -0.25 2.10
CA TYR A 655 -12.04 -0.86 0.77
C TYR A 655 -10.93 -1.90 0.63
N THR A 656 -9.72 -1.56 1.07
CA THR A 656 -8.59 -2.49 1.03
C THR A 656 -8.87 -3.73 1.87
N GLY A 657 -9.41 -3.56 3.09
CA GLY A 657 -9.81 -4.66 3.97
C GLY A 657 -10.89 -5.56 3.38
N ILE A 658 -11.93 -4.98 2.77
CA ILE A 658 -13.01 -5.73 2.07
C ILE A 658 -12.41 -6.57 0.93
N THR A 659 -11.59 -5.94 0.09
CA THR A 659 -11.07 -6.58 -1.12
C THR A 659 -9.96 -7.60 -0.89
N ARG A 660 -9.49 -7.77 0.37
CA ARG A 660 -8.65 -8.90 0.76
C ARG A 660 -9.41 -10.23 0.77
N ALA A 661 -10.73 -10.21 0.93
CA ALA A 661 -11.58 -11.40 0.88
C ALA A 661 -11.73 -11.94 -0.55
N LYS A 662 -11.59 -13.25 -0.73
CA LYS A 662 -11.90 -13.94 -1.99
C LYS A 662 -13.35 -14.44 -2.05
N HIS A 663 -13.85 -14.96 -0.93
CA HIS A 663 -15.14 -15.67 -0.89
C HIS A 663 -16.07 -15.16 0.21
N TRP A 664 -15.56 -14.82 1.39
CA TRP A 664 -16.37 -14.33 2.51
C TRP A 664 -15.74 -13.12 3.20
N PHE A 665 -16.58 -12.17 3.59
CA PHE A 665 -16.18 -11.00 4.34
C PHE A 665 -17.04 -10.81 5.59
N SER A 666 -16.39 -10.69 6.75
CA SER A 666 -17.02 -10.34 8.02
C SER A 666 -16.63 -8.93 8.46
N LEU A 667 -17.59 -8.06 8.71
CA LEU A 667 -17.37 -6.81 9.43
C LEU A 667 -17.69 -7.00 10.92
N ILE A 668 -16.74 -6.66 11.79
CA ILE A 668 -16.88 -6.72 13.24
C ILE A 668 -16.85 -5.30 13.80
N GLU A 669 -17.89 -4.93 14.53
CA GLU A 669 -18.05 -3.59 15.11
C GLU A 669 -18.28 -3.66 16.63
N PRO A 670 -17.34 -3.13 17.43
CA PRO A 670 -17.56 -2.87 18.85
C PRO A 670 -18.59 -1.76 19.09
N ARG A 671 -18.61 -0.74 18.22
CA ARG A 671 -19.51 0.42 18.29
C ARG A 671 -20.11 0.69 16.92
N GLN A 672 -21.42 0.86 16.87
CA GLN A 672 -22.12 1.23 15.64
C GLN A 672 -21.81 2.68 15.23
N GLY A 673 -21.78 2.93 13.92
CA GLY A 673 -21.55 4.26 13.34
C GLY A 673 -20.11 4.48 12.87
N VAL A 674 -19.13 3.76 13.44
CA VAL A 674 -17.71 3.89 13.08
C VAL A 674 -17.48 3.53 11.61
N PHE A 675 -18.13 2.48 11.09
CA PHE A 675 -18.05 2.11 9.68
C PHE A 675 -18.54 3.23 8.75
N GLN A 676 -19.71 3.81 9.01
CA GLN A 676 -20.28 4.85 8.14
C GLN A 676 -19.39 6.09 8.11
N GLU A 677 -18.88 6.52 9.26
CA GLU A 677 -17.95 7.65 9.34
C GLU A 677 -16.63 7.36 8.62
N ALA A 678 -16.07 6.15 8.77
CA ALA A 678 -14.87 5.74 8.04
C ALA A 678 -15.09 5.76 6.52
N VAL A 679 -16.26 5.33 6.03
CA VAL A 679 -16.61 5.35 4.59
C VAL A 679 -16.76 6.78 4.05
N ARG A 680 -17.22 7.73 4.88
CA ARG A 680 -17.34 9.14 4.49
C ARG A 680 -15.98 9.84 4.39
N ARG A 681 -14.99 9.40 5.17
CA ARG A 681 -13.62 9.97 5.17
C ARG A 681 -12.78 9.43 4.00
N LYS A 682 -12.13 10.32 3.26
CA LYS A 682 -11.19 9.98 2.19
C LYS A 682 -9.77 10.33 2.62
N VAL A 683 -8.77 9.51 2.27
CA VAL A 683 -7.37 9.90 2.41
C VAL A 683 -7.11 11.14 1.54
N LYS A 684 -6.79 12.27 2.19
CA LYS A 684 -6.23 13.45 1.51
C LYS A 684 -4.72 13.35 1.58
N ARG A 685 -4.04 13.35 0.43
CA ARG A 685 -2.59 13.57 0.35
C ARG A 685 -2.33 14.76 -0.54
N LEU A 686 -1.60 15.72 0.00
CA LEU A 686 -1.25 16.94 -0.72
C LEU A 686 0.03 16.68 -1.52
N SER A 687 -0.05 16.93 -2.83
CA SER A 687 1.07 16.88 -3.76
C SER A 687 0.94 17.99 -4.80
N GLY A 688 2.06 18.39 -5.40
CA GLY A 688 2.10 19.26 -6.58
C GLY A 688 2.24 18.49 -7.89
N LEU A 689 2.14 17.17 -7.86
CA LEU A 689 2.25 16.33 -9.04
C LEU A 689 0.97 16.48 -9.90
N MET A 690 0.97 17.47 -10.79
CA MET A 690 -0.09 17.67 -11.78
C MET A 690 0.53 17.64 -13.17
N LEU A 691 0.32 16.54 -13.90
CA LEU A 691 0.80 16.41 -15.28
C LEU A 691 -0.08 17.18 -16.28
N ASP A 692 -1.34 17.43 -15.91
CA ASP A 692 -2.40 17.95 -16.79
C ASP A 692 -2.60 19.48 -16.71
N GLN A 693 -1.78 20.20 -15.93
CA GLN A 693 -1.77 21.66 -15.90
C GLN A 693 -0.41 22.16 -16.40
N THR A 694 -0.36 22.62 -17.65
CA THR A 694 0.65 23.58 -18.13
C THR A 694 0.14 24.98 -17.94
#